data_AF-A0A3P9JJI6-F1
#
_entry.id   AF-A0A3P9JJI6-F1
#
_cell.length_a   1.000
_cell.length_b   1.000
_cell.length_c   1.000
_cell.angle_alpha   90.00
_cell.angle_beta   90.00
_cell.angle_gamma   90.00
#
_symmetry.space_group_name_H-M   'P 1'
#
loop_
_entity.id
_entity.type
_entity.pdbx_description
1 polymer ?
#
loop_
_entity_poly.entity_id
_entity_poly.type
_entity_poly.pdbx_seq_one_letter_code
_entity_poly.pdbx_strand_id
1 'polypeptide(L)'
;MELSSLIKKIGHSLVEIRVRALKNILCKLDHSLISVNDIVQEKMLFVYLLEWFNFPEVPMKEEVLGLLLTLSKHPSAAQMLRDVGAVDFLTLLSPNLEPRLRTVIDGTLDQLFQLPELLPSHSAVYSHGAHCTTPTDEKIPKTGYFHKGKPSNIEVPPKKIAVNESVRCLKFSVFPWLALTNTDRHILSSNESSLVSTNPNLVRTTCELLCDVIMQDFPAEIFLQRPGIVKNLLSLLRLSSCKGEVNYLHSPALSCLRQLCVGLRRRLRFHQDPGFCSAKQDAVSQNSSLSYTQEVQGNQRSHASSPATERSPRPSVLGRRERARGDGQDGDAASDSGSSQRGGVAVQISNSPEHVAQLELPDLGAEDTLELQLQQLTLAQFTVTTLQHAIPLLKTGGKLSVFSLPFLFSLVSTCMELLSDILSYHQNSSADIPPSSQINHRMAYIGTAAFTIKFLQTVLPPEKASSNLQDNMATAIFHLSLDTSFGSLLPSMQEAAVAYLEQVNVDNHDVYRRITRAALWMESTCSFIKETQGEKNWLELLELADQATDGLPFHLHLPIIKHCVLMCSYLWRFDQPSPFLQTESQKLLLKMLSHPLLAVKIEAYERTLNLVKDCLGIQNVSRQEPAACAAVNFLLHHRVLYEISTFGLQDSAEKVNEPSCQV
;
A
#
# COMPACT_ATOMS: atom_id res chain seq x y z
N MET A 1 -10.79 -13.51 8.03
CA MET A 1 -12.21 -13.87 7.84
C MET A 1 -12.27 -14.94 6.76
N GLU A 2 -12.82 -16.13 7.04
CA GLU A 2 -12.79 -17.29 6.12
C GLU A 2 -13.64 -17.02 4.87
N LEU A 3 -13.16 -17.45 3.70
CA LEU A 3 -13.83 -17.33 2.39
C LEU A 3 -15.31 -17.73 2.45
N SER A 4 -15.64 -18.76 3.23
CA SER A 4 -17.00 -19.22 3.54
C SER A 4 -17.96 -18.12 4.01
N SER A 5 -17.49 -17.16 4.81
CA SER A 5 -18.32 -16.07 5.34
C SER A 5 -18.65 -15.01 4.29
N LEU A 6 -17.76 -14.80 3.32
CA LEU A 6 -18.00 -13.92 2.18
C LEU A 6 -18.97 -14.59 1.20
N ILE A 7 -18.80 -15.89 0.95
CA ILE A 7 -19.68 -16.69 0.10
C ILE A 7 -21.10 -16.72 0.65
N LYS A 8 -21.29 -16.86 1.97
CA LYS A 8 -22.62 -16.74 2.61
C LYS A 8 -23.33 -15.41 2.33
N LYS A 9 -22.58 -14.31 2.13
CA LYS A 9 -23.16 -12.99 1.83
C LYS A 9 -23.70 -12.89 0.39
N ILE A 10 -23.32 -13.80 -0.52
CA ILE A 10 -23.89 -13.88 -1.87
C ILE A 10 -25.38 -14.28 -1.81
N GLY A 11 -25.77 -15.16 -0.89
CA GLY A 11 -27.17 -15.57 -0.69
C GLY A 11 -27.99 -14.61 0.18
N HIS A 12 -27.49 -13.40 0.49
CA HIS A 12 -28.17 -12.49 1.43
C HIS A 12 -29.42 -11.84 0.81
N SER A 13 -30.46 -11.53 1.59
CA SER A 13 -31.71 -10.92 1.06
C SER A 13 -31.55 -9.49 0.53
N LEU A 14 -30.68 -8.69 1.17
CA LEU A 14 -30.36 -7.33 0.75
C LEU A 14 -29.44 -7.29 -0.48
N VAL A 15 -29.92 -6.63 -1.54
CA VAL A 15 -29.25 -6.46 -2.85
C VAL A 15 -27.85 -5.85 -2.69
N GLU A 16 -27.72 -4.80 -1.87
CA GLU A 16 -26.47 -4.08 -1.63
C GLU A 16 -25.37 -4.99 -1.03
N ILE A 17 -25.75 -5.89 -0.11
CA ILE A 17 -24.82 -6.82 0.53
C ILE A 17 -24.35 -7.88 -0.46
N ARG A 18 -25.29 -8.43 -1.26
CA ARG A 18 -24.97 -9.38 -2.33
C ARG A 18 -23.99 -8.78 -3.32
N VAL A 19 -24.30 -7.59 -3.85
CA VAL A 19 -23.47 -6.88 -4.84
C VAL A 19 -22.07 -6.61 -4.31
N ARG A 20 -21.93 -6.14 -3.07
CA ARG A 20 -20.62 -5.93 -2.45
C ARG A 20 -19.84 -7.24 -2.27
N ALA A 21 -20.51 -8.32 -1.88
CA ALA A 21 -19.88 -9.63 -1.71
C ALA A 21 -19.36 -10.19 -3.04
N LEU A 22 -20.18 -10.11 -4.10
CA LEU A 22 -19.78 -10.52 -5.45
C LEU A 22 -18.60 -9.69 -5.97
N LYS A 23 -18.68 -8.36 -5.89
CA LYS A 23 -17.57 -7.47 -6.26
C LYS A 23 -16.29 -7.79 -5.49
N ASN A 24 -16.41 -8.17 -4.21
CA ASN A 24 -15.26 -8.55 -3.40
C ASN A 24 -14.63 -9.87 -3.89
N ILE A 25 -15.43 -10.89 -4.23
CA ILE A 25 -14.93 -12.17 -4.75
C ILE A 25 -14.26 -11.97 -6.13
N LEU A 26 -14.90 -11.23 -7.03
CA LEU A 26 -14.33 -10.91 -8.35
C LEU A 26 -13.02 -10.15 -8.21
N CYS A 27 -13.01 -9.09 -7.41
CA CYS A 27 -11.78 -8.31 -7.14
C CYS A 27 -10.67 -9.20 -6.56
N LYS A 28 -10.99 -10.13 -5.65
CA LYS A 28 -10.02 -11.06 -5.09
C LYS A 28 -9.47 -12.05 -6.12
N LEU A 29 -10.28 -12.50 -7.08
CA LEU A 29 -9.83 -13.31 -8.20
C LEU A 29 -8.93 -12.52 -9.15
N ASP A 30 -9.38 -11.31 -9.54
CA ASP A 30 -8.66 -10.43 -10.47
C ASP A 30 -7.26 -10.08 -9.93
N HIS A 31 -7.15 -9.85 -8.61
CA HIS A 31 -5.87 -9.55 -7.95
C HIS A 31 -5.08 -10.80 -7.54
N SER A 32 -5.55 -12.01 -7.89
CA SER A 32 -4.95 -13.30 -7.52
C SER A 32 -4.74 -13.47 -6.01
N LEU A 33 -5.66 -12.93 -5.20
CA LEU A 33 -5.71 -13.12 -3.75
C LEU A 33 -6.32 -14.48 -3.37
N ILE A 34 -7.21 -14.98 -4.23
CA ILE A 34 -7.81 -16.31 -4.14
C ILE A 34 -7.63 -16.93 -5.53
N SER A 35 -7.28 -18.21 -5.59
CA SER A 35 -7.23 -18.96 -6.86
C SER A 35 -8.57 -19.63 -7.16
N VAL A 36 -8.80 -20.01 -8.43
CA VAL A 36 -9.95 -20.83 -8.80
C VAL A 36 -9.97 -22.13 -7.98
N ASN A 37 -8.81 -22.74 -7.72
CA ASN A 37 -8.69 -23.97 -6.94
C ASN A 37 -9.21 -23.82 -5.50
N ASP A 38 -8.97 -22.66 -4.88
CA ASP A 38 -9.44 -22.36 -3.52
C ASP A 38 -10.98 -22.20 -3.49
N ILE A 39 -11.53 -21.52 -4.50
CA ILE A 39 -12.97 -21.27 -4.61
C ILE A 39 -13.75 -22.55 -4.88
N VAL A 40 -13.19 -23.44 -5.71
CA VAL A 40 -13.84 -24.70 -6.07
C VAL A 40 -14.10 -25.58 -4.85
N GLN A 41 -13.33 -25.46 -3.76
CA GLN A 41 -13.59 -26.20 -2.53
C GLN A 41 -14.90 -25.77 -1.82
N GLU A 42 -15.41 -24.56 -2.09
CA GLU A 42 -16.55 -23.97 -1.41
C GLU A 42 -17.87 -24.26 -2.14
N LYS A 43 -18.40 -25.49 -1.94
CA LYS A 43 -19.60 -26.01 -2.63
C LYS A 43 -20.83 -25.09 -2.61
N MET A 44 -21.02 -24.35 -1.53
CA MET A 44 -22.17 -23.45 -1.37
C MET A 44 -22.14 -22.26 -2.33
N LEU A 45 -20.97 -21.89 -2.87
CA LEU A 45 -20.87 -20.81 -3.84
C LEU A 45 -21.70 -21.11 -5.09
N PHE A 46 -21.61 -22.32 -5.64
CA PHE A 46 -22.33 -22.71 -6.85
C PHE A 46 -23.85 -22.57 -6.66
N VAL A 47 -24.35 -22.97 -5.48
CA VAL A 47 -25.76 -22.80 -5.11
C VAL A 47 -26.14 -21.32 -5.09
N TYR A 48 -25.37 -20.49 -4.37
CA TYR A 48 -25.69 -19.06 -4.24
C TYR A 48 -25.56 -18.28 -5.55
N LEU A 49 -24.67 -18.67 -6.45
CA LEU A 49 -24.55 -18.05 -7.78
C LEU A 49 -25.75 -18.35 -8.68
N LEU A 50 -26.33 -19.55 -8.58
CA LEU A 50 -27.57 -19.87 -9.30
C LEU A 50 -28.78 -19.22 -8.62
N GLU A 51 -28.85 -19.26 -7.30
CA GLU A 51 -29.89 -18.60 -6.49
C GLU A 51 -29.92 -17.08 -6.72
N TRP A 52 -28.80 -16.49 -7.14
CA TRP A 52 -28.71 -15.07 -7.52
C TRP A 52 -29.81 -14.64 -8.50
N PHE A 53 -30.19 -15.52 -9.44
CA PHE A 53 -31.22 -15.24 -10.44
C PHE A 53 -32.66 -15.51 -9.96
N ASN A 54 -32.83 -16.10 -8.77
CA ASN A 54 -34.13 -16.34 -8.15
C ASN A 54 -34.61 -15.17 -7.28
N PHE A 55 -33.76 -14.16 -7.03
CA PHE A 55 -34.14 -12.95 -6.32
C PHE A 55 -35.00 -12.02 -7.20
N PRO A 56 -35.90 -11.20 -6.61
CA PRO A 56 -36.75 -10.27 -7.36
C PRO A 56 -35.92 -9.21 -8.12
N GLU A 57 -34.79 -8.79 -7.54
CA GLU A 57 -33.81 -7.91 -8.17
C GLU A 57 -32.50 -8.65 -8.42
N VAL A 58 -32.10 -8.71 -9.69
CA VAL A 58 -30.91 -9.44 -10.17
C VAL A 58 -29.92 -8.45 -10.79
N PRO A 59 -29.12 -7.74 -9.97
CA PRO A 59 -28.04 -6.89 -10.48
C PRO A 59 -26.85 -7.74 -10.98
N MET A 60 -25.95 -7.13 -11.76
CA MET A 60 -24.67 -7.74 -12.17
C MET A 60 -24.77 -9.12 -12.83
N LYS A 61 -25.80 -9.31 -13.69
CA LYS A 61 -26.06 -10.60 -14.37
C LYS A 61 -24.89 -11.09 -15.20
N GLU A 62 -24.20 -10.16 -15.86
CA GLU A 62 -23.07 -10.44 -16.75
C GLU A 62 -21.88 -10.98 -15.97
N GLU A 63 -21.58 -10.37 -14.83
CA GLU A 63 -20.46 -10.74 -13.97
C GLU A 63 -20.70 -12.07 -13.26
N VAL A 64 -21.94 -12.37 -12.86
CA VAL A 64 -22.29 -13.68 -12.27
C VAL A 64 -22.16 -14.80 -13.32
N LEU A 65 -22.69 -14.61 -14.53
CA LEU A 65 -22.56 -15.58 -15.62
C LEU A 65 -21.10 -15.74 -16.06
N GLY A 66 -20.34 -14.64 -16.12
CA GLY A 66 -18.91 -14.66 -16.42
C GLY A 66 -18.11 -15.43 -15.36
N LEU A 67 -18.47 -15.31 -14.08
CA LEU A 67 -17.88 -16.09 -13.00
C LEU A 67 -18.21 -17.58 -13.14
N LEU A 68 -19.47 -17.93 -13.43
CA LEU A 68 -19.90 -19.31 -13.69
C LEU A 68 -19.13 -19.95 -14.85
N LEU A 69 -18.95 -19.22 -15.95
CA LEU A 69 -18.14 -19.65 -17.10
C LEU A 69 -16.66 -19.82 -16.72
N THR A 70 -16.12 -18.94 -15.89
CA THR A 70 -14.73 -19.04 -15.43
C THR A 70 -14.52 -20.27 -14.56
N LEU A 71 -15.46 -20.54 -13.66
CA LEU A 71 -15.45 -21.73 -12.82
C LEU A 71 -15.65 -23.01 -13.64
N SER A 72 -16.56 -23.04 -14.61
CA SER A 72 -16.86 -24.25 -15.40
C SER A 72 -15.68 -24.78 -16.22
N LYS A 73 -14.66 -23.96 -16.50
CA LYS A 73 -13.40 -24.42 -17.12
C LYS A 73 -12.59 -25.36 -16.23
N HIS A 74 -12.82 -25.36 -14.91
CA HIS A 74 -12.15 -26.27 -13.99
C HIS A 74 -12.96 -27.56 -13.84
N PRO A 75 -12.38 -28.77 -14.05
CA PRO A 75 -13.13 -30.02 -14.16
C PRO A 75 -13.95 -30.35 -12.91
N SER A 76 -13.39 -30.17 -11.71
CA SER A 76 -14.12 -30.40 -10.46
C SER A 76 -15.28 -29.42 -10.26
N ALA A 77 -15.15 -28.19 -10.75
CA ALA A 77 -16.17 -27.16 -10.64
C ALA A 77 -17.32 -27.41 -11.63
N ALA A 78 -16.98 -27.84 -12.84
CA ALA A 78 -17.95 -28.32 -13.84
C ALA A 78 -18.79 -29.47 -13.28
N GLN A 79 -18.15 -30.42 -12.59
CA GLN A 79 -18.87 -31.50 -11.92
C GLN A 79 -19.82 -30.97 -10.85
N MET A 80 -19.36 -30.07 -9.98
CA MET A 80 -20.22 -29.50 -8.93
C MET A 80 -21.38 -28.68 -9.50
N LEU A 81 -21.17 -27.94 -10.59
CA LEU A 81 -22.25 -27.23 -11.29
C LEU A 81 -23.30 -28.20 -11.85
N ARG A 82 -22.88 -29.33 -12.42
CA ARG A 82 -23.81 -30.40 -12.84
C ARG A 82 -24.59 -30.97 -11.65
N ASP A 83 -23.89 -31.29 -10.56
CA ASP A 83 -24.51 -31.90 -9.36
C ASP A 83 -25.55 -30.98 -8.69
N VAL A 84 -25.35 -29.66 -8.77
CA VAL A 84 -26.28 -28.66 -8.23
C VAL A 84 -27.46 -28.38 -9.19
N GLY A 85 -27.45 -28.92 -10.42
CA GLY A 85 -28.52 -28.74 -11.40
C GLY A 85 -28.39 -27.50 -12.28
N ALA A 86 -27.15 -27.00 -12.49
CA ALA A 86 -26.91 -25.81 -13.31
C ALA A 86 -27.35 -25.98 -14.78
N VAL A 87 -27.28 -27.20 -15.33
CA VAL A 87 -27.63 -27.46 -16.75
C VAL A 87 -29.10 -27.13 -17.01
N ASP A 88 -30.01 -27.69 -16.22
CA ASP A 88 -31.45 -27.43 -16.36
C ASP A 88 -31.77 -25.96 -16.08
N PHE A 89 -31.16 -25.40 -15.02
CA PHE A 89 -31.36 -24.01 -14.61
C PHE A 89 -30.95 -23.02 -15.70
N LEU A 90 -29.74 -23.14 -16.26
CA LEU A 90 -29.21 -22.24 -17.27
C LEU A 90 -29.97 -22.38 -18.61
N THR A 91 -30.43 -23.59 -18.95
CA THR A 91 -31.26 -23.84 -20.13
C THR A 91 -32.61 -23.13 -20.02
N LEU A 92 -33.22 -23.12 -18.84
CA LEU A 92 -34.47 -22.39 -18.57
C LEU A 92 -34.27 -20.86 -18.48
N LEU A 93 -33.09 -20.41 -18.04
CA LEU A 93 -32.76 -19.00 -17.89
C LEU A 93 -32.42 -18.32 -19.24
N SER A 94 -31.75 -19.04 -20.15
CA SER A 94 -31.27 -18.54 -21.46
C SER A 94 -32.31 -17.74 -22.28
N PRO A 95 -33.55 -18.20 -22.51
CA PRO A 95 -34.51 -17.48 -23.35
C PRO A 95 -34.92 -16.09 -22.81
N ASN A 96 -34.80 -15.86 -21.50
CA ASN A 96 -35.23 -14.63 -20.83
C ASN A 96 -34.15 -13.54 -20.77
N LEU A 97 -32.96 -13.78 -21.33
CA LEU A 97 -31.81 -12.87 -21.26
C LEU A 97 -31.45 -12.28 -22.63
N GLU A 98 -30.65 -11.20 -22.61
CA GLU A 98 -30.11 -10.55 -23.80
C GLU A 98 -29.17 -11.49 -24.59
N PRO A 99 -29.06 -11.37 -25.93
CA PRO A 99 -28.26 -12.27 -26.77
C PRO A 99 -26.80 -12.43 -26.32
N ARG A 100 -26.18 -11.35 -25.82
CA ARG A 100 -24.80 -11.36 -25.30
C ARG A 100 -24.59 -12.23 -24.06
N LEU A 101 -25.63 -12.41 -23.23
CA LEU A 101 -25.57 -13.26 -22.04
C LEU A 101 -25.87 -14.72 -22.39
N ARG A 102 -26.67 -14.94 -23.44
CA ARG A 102 -26.93 -16.29 -23.98
C ARG A 102 -25.65 -16.93 -24.47
N THR A 103 -24.77 -16.21 -25.15
CA THR A 103 -23.48 -16.75 -25.60
C THR A 103 -22.58 -17.19 -24.43
N VAL A 104 -22.63 -16.47 -23.29
CA VAL A 104 -21.92 -16.85 -22.07
C VAL A 104 -22.53 -18.11 -21.45
N ILE A 105 -23.86 -18.23 -21.45
CA ILE A 105 -24.58 -19.43 -21.00
C ILE A 105 -24.25 -20.63 -21.89
N ASP A 106 -24.33 -20.47 -23.22
CA ASP A 106 -24.03 -21.52 -24.19
C ASP A 106 -22.59 -22.01 -24.01
N GLY A 107 -21.63 -21.08 -23.89
CA GLY A 107 -20.24 -21.41 -23.59
C GLY A 107 -20.07 -22.11 -22.23
N THR A 108 -20.91 -21.80 -21.23
CA THR A 108 -20.89 -22.49 -19.94
C THR A 108 -21.44 -23.91 -20.07
N LEU A 109 -22.58 -24.08 -20.76
CA LEU A 109 -23.21 -25.36 -21.04
C LEU A 109 -22.27 -26.28 -21.83
N ASP A 110 -21.56 -25.76 -22.83
CA ASP A 110 -20.55 -26.51 -23.59
C ASP A 110 -19.48 -27.11 -22.67
N GLN A 111 -18.96 -26.35 -21.69
CA GLN A 111 -18.02 -26.87 -20.70
C GLN A 111 -18.66 -27.90 -19.77
N LEU A 112 -19.94 -27.74 -19.42
CA LEU A 112 -20.66 -28.70 -18.58
C LEU A 112 -21.00 -30.01 -19.32
N PHE A 113 -21.15 -29.98 -20.65
CA PHE A 113 -21.37 -31.18 -21.47
C PHE A 113 -20.08 -31.91 -21.84
N GLN A 114 -18.90 -31.32 -21.60
CA GLN A 114 -17.63 -32.04 -21.71
C GLN A 114 -17.55 -33.14 -20.64
N LEU A 115 -17.33 -34.38 -21.11
CA LEU A 115 -17.08 -35.54 -20.26
C LEU A 115 -15.80 -35.33 -19.44
N PRO A 116 -15.78 -35.68 -18.14
CA PRO A 116 -14.53 -35.65 -17.37
C PRO A 116 -13.48 -36.54 -18.04
N GLU A 117 -12.31 -36.01 -18.36
CA GLU A 117 -11.13 -36.86 -18.61
C GLU A 117 -10.86 -37.65 -17.32
N LEU A 118 -11.13 -38.95 -17.38
CA LEU A 118 -10.85 -39.90 -16.31
C LEU A 118 -9.34 -39.91 -16.05
N LEU A 119 -8.88 -39.16 -15.05
CA LEU A 119 -7.59 -39.45 -14.43
C LEU A 119 -7.73 -40.68 -13.51
N PRO A 120 -6.70 -41.55 -13.43
CA PRO A 120 -6.84 -42.88 -12.86
C PRO A 120 -7.08 -42.80 -11.37
N SER A 121 -8.24 -43.29 -10.93
CA SER A 121 -8.52 -43.54 -9.52
C SER A 121 -7.60 -44.65 -9.01
N HIS A 122 -6.62 -44.28 -8.18
CA HIS A 122 -5.93 -45.23 -7.31
C HIS A 122 -6.91 -45.80 -6.28
N SER A 123 -7.58 -46.89 -6.63
CA SER A 123 -8.19 -47.80 -5.67
C SER A 123 -7.26 -48.99 -5.47
N ALA A 124 -6.62 -49.03 -4.30
CA ALA A 124 -5.88 -50.19 -3.83
C ALA A 124 -6.83 -51.40 -3.74
N VAL A 125 -6.54 -52.46 -4.49
CA VAL A 125 -7.10 -53.80 -4.25
C VAL A 125 -5.95 -54.80 -4.35
N TYR A 126 -5.68 -55.44 -3.22
CA TYR A 126 -4.84 -56.62 -3.10
C TYR A 126 -5.34 -57.72 -4.02
N SER A 127 -4.44 -58.36 -4.76
CA SER A 127 -4.69 -59.69 -5.32
C SER A 127 -3.39 -60.49 -5.32
N HIS A 128 -3.41 -61.54 -4.48
CA HIS A 128 -2.41 -62.59 -4.40
C HIS A 128 -2.38 -63.45 -5.67
N GLY A 129 -1.19 -63.95 -6.02
CA GLY A 129 -0.95 -64.99 -7.02
C GLY A 129 0.47 -64.84 -7.59
N ALA A 130 1.53 -65.24 -6.90
CA ALA A 130 2.08 -66.61 -6.87
C ALA A 130 2.27 -67.20 -8.28
N HIS A 131 3.49 -67.12 -8.83
CA HIS A 131 4.26 -68.28 -9.30
C HIS A 131 5.72 -67.91 -9.56
N CYS A 132 6.61 -68.67 -8.91
CA CYS A 132 8.06 -68.66 -9.03
C CYS A 132 8.55 -69.37 -10.30
N THR A 133 9.63 -68.87 -10.88
CA THR A 133 10.73 -69.69 -11.44
C THR A 133 12.02 -68.87 -11.44
N THR A 134 12.98 -69.23 -10.59
CA THR A 134 14.43 -68.97 -10.69
C THR A 134 15.08 -70.24 -11.26
N PRO A 135 16.26 -70.20 -11.93
CA PRO A 135 17.58 -69.93 -11.30
C PRO A 135 18.50 -69.08 -12.23
N THR A 136 19.67 -68.50 -11.91
CA THR A 136 20.66 -68.65 -10.84
C THR A 136 21.61 -67.43 -10.90
N ASP A 137 22.10 -66.98 -9.74
CA ASP A 137 23.34 -66.23 -9.42
C ASP A 137 24.05 -65.32 -10.46
N GLU A 138 24.20 -64.03 -10.12
CA GLU A 138 25.46 -63.48 -9.57
C GLU A 138 25.40 -61.95 -9.29
N LYS A 139 25.88 -61.57 -8.10
CA LYS A 139 26.55 -60.30 -7.70
C LYS A 139 25.79 -58.96 -7.78
N ILE A 140 25.37 -58.53 -6.59
CA ILE A 140 25.01 -57.16 -6.19
C ILE A 140 26.24 -56.23 -6.25
N PRO A 141 26.06 -54.95 -6.64
CA PRO A 141 26.51 -53.86 -5.76
C PRO A 141 25.39 -52.86 -5.48
N LYS A 142 25.16 -52.63 -4.18
CA LYS A 142 24.41 -51.49 -3.64
C LYS A 142 25.32 -50.27 -3.71
N THR A 143 24.88 -49.18 -4.33
CA THR A 143 25.50 -47.86 -4.13
C THR A 143 24.41 -46.80 -4.09
N GLY A 144 24.13 -46.33 -2.87
CA GLY A 144 23.23 -45.21 -2.60
C GLY A 144 23.91 -43.86 -2.84
N TYR A 145 23.11 -42.88 -3.23
CA TYR A 145 23.49 -41.52 -3.64
C TYR A 145 23.76 -40.56 -2.46
N PHE A 146 24.46 -41.01 -1.42
CA PHE A 146 24.90 -40.13 -0.34
C PHE A 146 26.40 -40.24 -0.15
N HIS A 147 27.14 -39.29 -0.73
CA HIS A 147 28.55 -39.06 -0.37
C HIS A 147 28.63 -37.86 0.56
N LYS A 148 28.94 -38.12 1.83
CA LYS A 148 29.26 -37.11 2.84
C LYS A 148 30.76 -36.78 2.72
N GLY A 149 31.11 -35.85 1.84
CA GLY A 149 32.46 -35.30 1.76
C GLY A 149 32.68 -34.26 2.84
N LYS A 150 33.70 -34.45 3.69
CA LYS A 150 34.23 -33.39 4.57
C LYS A 150 35.10 -32.44 3.73
N PRO A 151 34.90 -31.10 3.75
CA PRO A 151 35.92 -30.17 3.33
C PRO A 151 36.78 -29.77 4.53
N SER A 152 38.08 -30.05 4.45
CA SER A 152 39.11 -29.43 5.28
C SER A 152 39.44 -28.06 4.69
N ASN A 153 38.97 -26.98 5.32
CA ASN A 153 39.55 -25.65 5.16
C ASN A 153 39.55 -24.95 6.53
N ILE A 154 40.73 -24.52 6.93
CA ILE A 154 40.96 -23.72 8.13
C ILE A 154 40.48 -22.30 7.79
N GLU A 155 39.25 -21.95 8.18
CA GLU A 155 38.80 -20.56 8.26
C GLU A 155 38.70 -20.15 9.72
N VAL A 156 39.43 -19.10 10.06
CA VAL A 156 39.45 -18.45 11.37
C VAL A 156 38.06 -17.86 11.64
N PRO A 157 37.43 -18.13 12.79
CA PRO A 157 36.08 -17.62 13.07
C PRO A 157 36.12 -16.08 13.20
N PRO A 158 35.16 -15.33 12.59
CA PRO A 158 35.08 -13.90 12.81
C PRO A 158 34.71 -13.65 14.28
N LYS A 159 35.43 -12.71 14.91
CA LYS A 159 35.18 -12.29 16.29
C LYS A 159 33.73 -11.84 16.44
N LYS A 160 32.96 -12.53 17.30
CA LYS A 160 31.63 -12.12 17.72
C LYS A 160 31.71 -10.72 18.34
N ILE A 161 31.14 -9.73 17.67
CA ILE A 161 30.85 -8.43 18.25
C ILE A 161 29.62 -8.63 19.13
N ALA A 162 29.72 -8.31 20.43
CA ALA A 162 28.58 -8.30 21.33
C ALA A 162 27.62 -7.19 20.86
N VAL A 163 26.51 -7.58 20.22
CA VAL A 163 25.44 -6.66 19.83
C VAL A 163 24.58 -6.43 21.06
N ASN A 164 24.48 -5.18 21.47
CA ASN A 164 23.67 -4.73 22.60
C ASN A 164 22.19 -5.09 22.36
N GLU A 165 21.57 -5.84 23.28
CA GLU A 165 20.18 -6.33 23.23
C GLU A 165 19.13 -5.20 23.14
N SER A 166 19.56 -3.95 23.30
CA SER A 166 18.73 -2.74 23.22
C SER A 166 18.55 -2.17 21.80
N VAL A 167 19.23 -2.71 20.77
CA VAL A 167 19.01 -2.26 19.39
C VAL A 167 17.76 -2.94 18.84
N ARG A 168 16.62 -2.24 18.91
CA ARG A 168 15.46 -2.50 18.04
C ARG A 168 15.91 -2.23 16.61
N CYS A 169 16.58 -3.19 15.98
CA CYS A 169 16.93 -3.13 14.58
C CYS A 169 15.63 -2.87 13.79
N LEU A 170 15.66 -1.87 12.93
CA LEU A 170 14.49 -1.37 12.20
C LEU A 170 13.83 -2.53 11.43
N LYS A 171 12.73 -3.08 11.96
CA LYS A 171 11.93 -4.11 11.28
C LYS A 171 11.13 -3.43 10.17
N PHE A 172 11.75 -3.31 9.00
CA PHE A 172 11.11 -2.92 7.73
C PHE A 172 10.38 -4.10 7.05
N SER A 173 10.15 -5.19 7.78
CA SER A 173 9.51 -6.40 7.27
C SER A 173 8.02 -6.13 7.07
N VAL A 174 7.64 -6.02 5.80
CA VAL A 174 6.25 -5.90 5.32
C VAL A 174 5.42 -7.15 5.66
N PHE A 175 6.08 -8.27 5.96
CA PHE A 175 5.45 -9.58 6.18
C PHE A 175 5.72 -10.14 7.58
N PRO A 176 4.74 -10.82 8.21
CA PRO A 176 4.93 -11.51 9.48
C PRO A 176 5.88 -12.70 9.33
N TRP A 177 6.62 -13.03 10.39
CA TRP A 177 7.56 -14.15 10.40
C TRP A 177 6.83 -15.50 10.27
N LEU A 178 7.32 -16.38 9.38
CA LEU A 178 6.74 -17.70 9.17
C LEU A 178 7.64 -18.79 9.76
N ALA A 179 7.06 -19.58 10.65
CA ALA A 179 7.67 -20.80 11.19
C ALA A 179 7.61 -21.91 10.13
N LEU A 180 8.69 -22.69 10.02
CA LEU A 180 8.81 -23.81 9.10
C LEU A 180 8.83 -25.13 9.86
N THR A 181 8.26 -26.18 9.27
CA THR A 181 8.47 -27.54 9.78
C THR A 181 9.88 -28.01 9.45
N ASN A 182 10.38 -29.05 10.14
CA ASN A 182 11.70 -29.62 9.83
C ASN A 182 11.79 -30.14 8.38
N THR A 183 10.69 -30.67 7.84
CA THR A 183 10.62 -31.10 6.45
C THR A 183 10.78 -29.92 5.49
N ASP A 184 10.07 -28.82 5.75
CA ASP A 184 10.14 -27.62 4.91
C ASP A 184 11.56 -27.01 4.92
N ARG A 185 12.20 -26.97 6.10
CA ARG A 185 13.60 -26.51 6.23
C ARG A 185 14.56 -27.36 5.40
N HIS A 186 14.40 -28.68 5.43
CA HIS A 186 15.23 -29.59 4.62
C HIS A 186 14.99 -29.38 3.12
N ILE A 187 13.74 -29.17 2.69
CA ILE A 187 13.40 -28.88 1.29
C ILE A 187 14.11 -27.59 0.83
N LEU A 188 14.00 -26.51 1.60
CA LEU A 188 14.61 -25.22 1.21
C LEU A 188 16.15 -25.29 1.21
N SER A 189 16.77 -25.84 2.25
CA SER A 189 18.24 -25.97 2.35
C SER A 189 18.85 -26.90 1.29
N SER A 190 18.16 -27.98 0.94
CA SER A 190 18.59 -28.90 -0.13
C SER A 190 18.57 -28.21 -1.50
N ASN A 191 17.51 -27.44 -1.80
CA ASN A 191 17.42 -26.67 -3.04
C ASN A 191 18.46 -25.53 -3.06
N GLU A 192 18.67 -24.84 -1.93
CA GLU A 192 19.71 -23.83 -1.78
C GLU A 192 21.10 -24.39 -2.10
N SER A 193 21.45 -25.55 -1.53
CA SER A 193 22.73 -26.21 -1.78
C SER A 193 22.89 -26.64 -3.25
N SER A 194 21.80 -27.04 -3.89
CA SER A 194 21.78 -27.47 -5.29
C SER A 194 22.03 -26.30 -6.26
N LEU A 195 21.62 -25.08 -5.91
CA LEU A 195 21.91 -23.87 -6.69
C LEU A 195 23.40 -23.48 -6.71
N VAL A 196 24.17 -23.92 -5.71
CA VAL A 196 25.63 -23.67 -5.60
C VAL A 196 26.46 -24.80 -6.24
N SER A 197 25.79 -25.81 -6.81
CA SER A 197 26.46 -26.96 -7.42
C SER A 197 27.32 -26.55 -8.63
N THR A 198 28.40 -27.29 -8.84
CA THR A 198 29.25 -27.14 -10.04
C THR A 198 28.60 -27.71 -11.30
N ASN A 199 27.51 -28.48 -11.18
CA ASN A 199 26.80 -29.06 -12.31
C ASN A 199 25.73 -28.08 -12.86
N PRO A 200 25.92 -27.49 -14.06
CA PRO A 200 24.98 -26.50 -14.60
C PRO A 200 23.60 -27.09 -14.95
N ASN A 201 23.51 -28.39 -15.27
CA ASN A 201 22.22 -29.02 -15.52
C ASN A 201 21.41 -29.17 -14.24
N LEU A 202 22.07 -29.52 -13.12
CA LEU A 202 21.42 -29.58 -11.81
C LEU A 202 20.94 -28.20 -11.38
N VAL A 203 21.74 -27.15 -11.58
CA VAL A 203 21.34 -25.77 -11.28
C VAL A 203 20.11 -25.38 -12.11
N ARG A 204 20.09 -25.70 -13.42
CA ARG A 204 18.93 -25.44 -14.29
C ARG A 204 17.66 -26.14 -13.80
N THR A 205 17.71 -27.45 -13.56
CA THR A 205 16.54 -28.21 -13.09
C THR A 205 16.09 -27.77 -11.70
N THR A 206 17.02 -27.31 -10.86
CA THR A 206 16.68 -26.72 -9.55
C THR A 206 15.94 -25.40 -9.70
N CYS A 207 16.36 -24.54 -10.64
CA CYS A 207 15.60 -23.32 -10.95
C CYS A 207 14.18 -23.67 -11.45
N GLU A 208 14.04 -24.59 -12.40
CA GLU A 208 12.72 -25.03 -12.88
C GLU A 208 11.83 -25.54 -11.74
N LEU A 209 12.37 -26.42 -10.89
CA LEU A 209 11.67 -26.92 -9.69
C LEU A 209 11.27 -25.79 -8.73
N LEU A 210 12.16 -24.82 -8.49
CA LEU A 210 11.87 -23.68 -7.62
C LEU A 210 10.71 -22.84 -8.17
N CYS A 211 10.75 -22.55 -9.47
CA CYS A 211 9.75 -21.76 -10.16
C CYS A 211 8.36 -22.44 -10.19
N ASP A 212 8.33 -23.73 -10.55
CA ASP A 212 7.10 -24.43 -10.94
C ASP A 212 6.40 -25.12 -9.75
N VAL A 213 7.16 -25.51 -8.72
CA VAL A 213 6.64 -26.26 -7.58
C VAL A 213 6.85 -25.48 -6.28
N ILE A 214 8.11 -25.22 -5.91
CA ILE A 214 8.42 -24.72 -4.56
C ILE A 214 7.83 -23.32 -4.32
N MET A 215 7.91 -22.40 -5.28
CA MET A 215 7.34 -21.05 -5.14
C MET A 215 5.80 -21.02 -5.23
N GLN A 216 5.16 -22.11 -5.64
CA GLN A 216 3.69 -22.24 -5.59
C GLN A 216 3.24 -22.80 -4.24
N ASP A 217 4.01 -23.72 -3.66
CA ASP A 217 3.69 -24.39 -2.40
C ASP A 217 4.01 -23.52 -1.16
N PHE A 218 5.03 -22.66 -1.26
CA PHE A 218 5.47 -21.81 -0.15
C PHE A 218 5.05 -20.35 -0.32
N PRO A 219 4.59 -19.67 0.76
CA PRO A 219 4.44 -18.23 0.78
C PRO A 219 5.72 -17.51 0.38
N ALA A 220 5.64 -16.59 -0.58
CA ALA A 220 6.79 -15.94 -1.19
C ALA A 220 7.68 -15.17 -0.20
N GLU A 221 7.12 -14.69 0.91
CA GLU A 221 7.86 -13.98 1.95
C GLU A 221 8.89 -14.87 2.68
N ILE A 222 8.77 -16.20 2.63
CA ILE A 222 9.75 -17.14 3.20
C ILE A 222 11.12 -16.93 2.57
N PHE A 223 11.16 -16.70 1.25
CA PHE A 223 12.42 -16.49 0.52
C PHE A 223 13.07 -15.12 0.83
N LEU A 224 12.31 -14.17 1.38
CA LEU A 224 12.88 -12.92 1.91
C LEU A 224 13.40 -13.11 3.35
N GLN A 225 12.67 -13.86 4.16
CA GLN A 225 13.02 -14.21 5.55
C GLN A 225 14.27 -15.08 5.61
N ARG A 226 14.46 -15.97 4.63
CA ARG A 226 15.61 -16.87 4.47
C ARG A 226 16.25 -16.64 3.10
N PRO A 227 17.10 -15.61 2.97
CA PRO A 227 17.51 -15.09 1.66
C PRO A 227 18.55 -15.93 0.92
N GLY A 228 18.91 -17.13 1.40
CA GLY A 228 19.95 -17.98 0.79
C GLY A 228 19.68 -18.28 -0.68
N ILE A 229 18.47 -18.79 -0.98
CA ILE A 229 18.01 -19.05 -2.35
C ILE A 229 18.06 -17.78 -3.20
N VAL A 230 17.57 -16.65 -2.69
CA VAL A 230 17.56 -15.37 -3.41
C VAL A 230 18.98 -14.89 -3.72
N LYS A 231 19.88 -14.92 -2.75
CA LYS A 231 21.30 -14.53 -2.91
C LYS A 231 21.98 -15.40 -3.97
N ASN A 232 21.69 -16.71 -3.98
CA ASN A 232 22.22 -17.64 -4.99
C ASN A 232 21.64 -17.36 -6.38
N LEU A 233 20.33 -17.10 -6.51
CA LEU A 233 19.74 -16.70 -7.80
C LEU A 233 20.34 -15.39 -8.34
N LEU A 234 20.60 -14.41 -7.47
CA LEU A 234 21.25 -13.15 -7.85
C LEU A 234 22.73 -13.36 -8.22
N SER A 235 23.44 -14.29 -7.59
CA SER A 235 24.84 -14.59 -7.93
C SER A 235 24.94 -15.24 -9.31
N LEU A 236 23.98 -16.08 -9.70
CA LEU A 236 23.88 -16.66 -11.05
C LEU A 236 23.77 -15.59 -12.16
N LEU A 237 23.22 -14.40 -11.86
CA LEU A 237 23.18 -13.27 -12.80
C LEU A 237 24.53 -12.54 -12.93
N ARG A 238 25.43 -12.67 -11.94
CA ARG A 238 26.74 -11.99 -11.92
C ARG A 238 27.86 -12.79 -12.60
N LEU A 239 27.71 -14.11 -12.74
CA LEU A 239 28.77 -15.00 -13.21
C LEU A 239 29.11 -14.74 -14.68
N SER A 240 29.96 -13.77 -15.01
CA SER A 240 30.48 -13.61 -16.36
C SER A 240 31.39 -14.80 -16.70
N SER A 241 30.98 -15.64 -17.65
CA SER A 241 31.82 -16.75 -18.12
C SER A 241 33.17 -16.22 -18.63
N CYS A 242 34.25 -16.72 -18.03
CA CYS A 242 35.59 -16.58 -18.56
C CYS A 242 35.66 -17.39 -19.86
N LYS A 243 35.71 -16.68 -21.00
CA LYS A 243 35.77 -17.16 -22.39
C LYS A 243 34.40 -17.42 -23.03
N GLY A 244 33.85 -16.40 -23.69
CA GLY A 244 33.01 -16.52 -24.90
C GLY A 244 31.72 -17.37 -24.88
N GLU A 245 31.43 -18.12 -23.82
CA GLU A 245 30.28 -19.02 -23.76
C GLU A 245 29.03 -18.29 -23.29
N VAL A 246 27.92 -18.61 -23.95
CA VAL A 246 26.59 -18.12 -23.62
C VAL A 246 26.17 -18.71 -22.26
N ASN A 247 25.89 -17.85 -21.28
CA ASN A 247 25.38 -18.29 -19.98
C ASN A 247 23.93 -18.74 -20.07
N TYR A 248 23.71 -20.03 -20.31
CA TYR A 248 22.38 -20.65 -20.33
C TYR A 248 21.67 -20.64 -18.96
N LEU A 249 22.35 -20.25 -17.88
CA LEU A 249 21.80 -20.18 -16.52
C LEU A 249 21.11 -18.85 -16.20
N HIS A 250 21.29 -17.81 -17.02
CA HIS A 250 20.60 -16.53 -16.80
C HIS A 250 19.09 -16.67 -16.98
N SER A 251 18.63 -17.39 -18.01
CA SER A 251 17.19 -17.49 -18.30
C SER A 251 16.39 -18.16 -17.16
N PRO A 252 16.81 -19.32 -16.62
CA PRO A 252 16.13 -19.92 -15.47
C PRO A 252 16.19 -19.05 -14.21
N ALA A 253 17.34 -18.43 -13.92
CA ALA A 253 17.49 -17.55 -12.75
C ALA A 253 16.59 -16.30 -12.83
N LEU A 254 16.54 -15.65 -14.01
CA LEU A 254 15.64 -14.52 -14.27
C LEU A 254 14.17 -14.93 -14.12
N SER A 255 13.80 -16.13 -14.60
CA SER A 255 12.44 -16.65 -14.45
C SER A 255 12.05 -16.80 -12.98
N CYS A 256 12.93 -17.34 -12.13
CA CYS A 256 12.59 -17.54 -10.72
C CYS A 256 12.59 -16.26 -9.91
N LEU A 257 13.47 -15.30 -10.21
CA LEU A 257 13.37 -13.96 -9.61
C LEU A 257 12.06 -13.27 -10.02
N ARG A 258 11.64 -13.43 -11.27
CA ARG A 258 10.36 -12.88 -11.75
C ARG A 258 9.19 -13.55 -11.04
N GLN A 259 9.19 -14.87 -10.95
CA GLN A 259 8.14 -15.62 -10.27
C GLN A 259 8.03 -15.24 -8.79
N LEU A 260 9.18 -15.05 -8.13
CA LEU A 260 9.23 -14.54 -6.76
C LEU A 260 8.64 -13.13 -6.66
N CYS A 261 8.95 -12.20 -7.58
CA CYS A 261 8.31 -10.89 -7.62
C CYS A 261 6.78 -10.99 -7.75
N VAL A 262 6.27 -11.87 -8.62
CA VAL A 262 4.82 -12.10 -8.78
C VAL A 262 4.21 -12.63 -7.48
N GLY A 263 4.84 -13.63 -6.85
CA GLY A 263 4.40 -14.18 -5.57
C GLY A 263 4.36 -13.12 -4.48
N LEU A 264 5.43 -12.31 -4.36
CA LEU A 264 5.51 -11.25 -3.36
C LEU A 264 4.45 -10.17 -3.53
N ARG A 265 4.09 -9.81 -4.78
CA ARG A 265 2.97 -8.88 -5.04
C ARG A 265 1.64 -9.45 -4.57
N ARG A 266 1.37 -10.74 -4.84
CA ARG A 266 0.15 -11.42 -4.33
C ARG A 266 0.10 -11.39 -2.81
N ARG A 267 1.23 -11.69 -2.16
CA ARG A 267 1.35 -11.68 -0.69
C ARG A 267 1.18 -10.27 -0.11
N LEU A 268 1.75 -9.25 -0.76
CA LEU A 268 1.57 -7.86 -0.35
C LEU A 268 0.10 -7.45 -0.35
N ARG A 269 -0.61 -7.73 -1.44
CA ARG A 269 -2.05 -7.46 -1.56
C ARG A 269 -2.87 -8.28 -0.57
N PHE A 270 -2.47 -9.53 -0.32
CA PHE A 270 -3.12 -10.39 0.68
C PHE A 270 -3.08 -9.76 2.06
N HIS A 271 -1.95 -9.16 2.45
CA HIS A 271 -1.82 -8.47 3.73
C HIS A 271 -2.47 -7.07 3.75
N GLN A 272 -2.75 -6.48 2.59
CA GLN A 272 -3.53 -5.24 2.49
C GLN A 272 -5.04 -5.47 2.60
N ASP A 273 -5.53 -6.67 2.27
CA ASP A 273 -6.97 -6.96 2.28
C ASP A 273 -7.51 -7.07 3.72
N PRO A 274 -8.42 -6.17 4.15
CA PRO A 274 -8.98 -6.20 5.50
C PRO A 274 -9.76 -7.49 5.81
N GLY A 275 -10.23 -8.21 4.79
CA GLY A 275 -10.91 -9.49 4.95
C GLY A 275 -9.97 -10.64 5.32
N PHE A 276 -8.70 -10.56 4.93
CA PHE A 276 -7.68 -11.55 5.33
C PHE A 276 -6.91 -11.14 6.58
N CYS A 277 -6.90 -9.85 6.94
CA CYS A 277 -6.39 -9.38 8.23
C CYS A 277 -7.17 -9.99 9.41
N SER A 278 -6.48 -10.75 10.26
CA SER A 278 -7.02 -11.22 11.54
C SER A 278 -6.54 -10.28 12.64
N ALA A 279 -7.46 -9.58 13.30
CA ALA A 279 -7.19 -8.74 14.48
C ALA A 279 -6.55 -9.50 15.67
N LYS A 280 -6.31 -10.82 15.54
CA LYS A 280 -5.60 -11.65 16.51
C LYS A 280 -4.07 -11.66 16.34
N GLN A 281 -3.51 -11.07 15.28
CA GLN A 281 -2.05 -11.06 15.09
C GLN A 281 -1.30 -10.09 16.03
N ASP A 282 -2.00 -9.20 16.74
CA ASP A 282 -1.38 -8.21 17.64
C ASP A 282 -0.88 -8.75 18.99
N ALA A 283 -1.04 -10.05 19.28
CA ALA A 283 -0.60 -10.63 20.56
C ALA A 283 0.63 -11.55 20.49
N VAL A 284 1.18 -11.87 19.31
CA VAL A 284 2.28 -12.86 19.19
C VAL A 284 3.46 -12.36 18.33
N SER A 285 3.67 -11.04 18.27
CA SER A 285 4.91 -10.48 17.69
C SER A 285 5.53 -9.36 18.52
N GLN A 286 5.09 -9.20 19.76
CA GLN A 286 5.79 -8.40 20.76
C GLN A 286 6.16 -9.31 21.93
N ASN A 287 7.45 -9.35 22.24
CA ASN A 287 8.10 -10.04 23.37
C ASN A 287 8.50 -11.50 23.13
N SER A 288 9.69 -11.67 22.54
CA SER A 288 10.54 -12.82 22.83
C SER A 288 11.24 -12.57 24.17
N SER A 289 10.58 -12.90 25.28
CA SER A 289 11.25 -13.15 26.56
C SER A 289 10.38 -14.07 27.40
N LEU A 290 10.84 -15.31 27.58
CA LEU A 290 10.32 -16.23 28.58
C LEU A 290 10.61 -15.67 29.98
N SER A 291 9.60 -15.14 30.65
CA SER A 291 9.59 -14.96 32.10
C SER A 291 8.16 -15.08 32.62
N TYR A 292 7.91 -16.17 33.34
CA TYR A 292 6.68 -16.39 34.11
C TYR A 292 6.49 -15.20 35.04
N THR A 293 5.41 -14.43 34.89
CA THR A 293 4.98 -13.47 35.91
C THR A 293 3.48 -13.56 36.15
N GLN A 294 3.20 -13.62 37.44
CA GLN A 294 1.96 -13.93 38.12
C GLN A 294 0.96 -12.76 38.00
N GLU A 295 -0.31 -13.11 37.89
CA GLU A 295 -1.44 -12.17 37.87
C GLU A 295 -1.36 -11.16 39.02
N VAL A 296 -1.43 -9.87 38.69
CA VAL A 296 -1.77 -8.82 39.65
C VAL A 296 -2.98 -8.06 39.12
N GLN A 297 -4.09 -8.33 39.78
CA GLN A 297 -5.37 -7.65 39.69
C GLN A 297 -5.19 -6.18 40.13
N GLY A 298 -5.39 -5.24 39.22
CA GLY A 298 -5.26 -3.81 39.47
C GLY A 298 -6.45 -3.02 38.95
N ASN A 299 -7.33 -2.61 39.88
CA ASN A 299 -8.45 -1.70 39.68
C ASN A 299 -8.10 -0.45 38.86
N GLN A 300 -8.88 -0.12 37.84
CA GLN A 300 -9.02 1.27 37.37
C GLN A 300 -10.49 1.65 37.22
N ARG A 301 -10.86 2.65 38.05
CA ARG A 301 -12.13 3.36 38.05
C ARG A 301 -12.20 4.26 36.82
N SER A 302 -13.27 4.14 36.05
CA SER A 302 -13.64 5.05 34.96
C SER A 302 -14.37 6.28 35.53
N HIS A 303 -13.74 7.45 35.40
CA HIS A 303 -14.42 8.75 35.51
C HIS A 303 -14.50 9.37 34.11
N ALA A 304 -15.70 9.35 33.52
CA ALA A 304 -16.05 10.19 32.39
C ALA A 304 -17.31 10.98 32.78
N SER A 305 -17.14 12.29 32.93
CA SER A 305 -18.20 13.26 33.23
C SER A 305 -18.83 13.72 31.91
N SER A 306 -20.15 13.65 31.79
CA SER A 306 -20.93 14.38 30.78
C SER A 306 -22.06 15.15 31.49
N PRO A 307 -22.44 16.35 31.05
CA PRO A 307 -23.36 17.22 31.79
C PRO A 307 -24.84 16.89 31.54
N ALA A 308 -25.64 17.24 32.56
CA ALA A 308 -27.09 17.06 32.72
C ALA A 308 -27.92 17.71 31.60
N THR A 309 -29.04 17.13 31.15
CA THR A 309 -30.42 17.31 31.67
C THR A 309 -31.33 16.43 30.76
N GLU A 310 -32.23 15.56 31.21
CA GLU A 310 -33.59 15.83 31.70
C GLU A 310 -34.27 14.51 32.19
N ARG A 311 -35.26 14.65 33.08
CA ARG A 311 -35.91 13.59 33.90
C ARG A 311 -36.98 12.82 33.11
N SER A 312 -37.14 11.49 33.27
CA SER A 312 -38.11 10.82 34.17
C SER A 312 -38.55 9.43 33.57
N PRO A 313 -39.38 8.58 34.22
CA PRO A 313 -38.94 7.32 34.83
C PRO A 313 -39.51 6.02 34.20
N ARG A 314 -38.85 4.89 34.49
CA ARG A 314 -39.34 3.51 34.24
C ARG A 314 -40.71 3.24 34.90
N PRO A 315 -41.37 2.14 34.49
CA PRO A 315 -41.61 1.08 35.47
C PRO A 315 -41.20 -0.32 35.00
N SER A 316 -40.83 -1.09 36.02
CA SER A 316 -40.33 -2.46 36.10
C SER A 316 -41.42 -3.53 36.05
N VAL A 317 -41.16 -4.69 35.43
CA VAL A 317 -41.91 -5.95 35.66
C VAL A 317 -41.01 -7.20 35.51
N LEU A 318 -40.82 -7.89 36.65
CA LEU A 318 -40.73 -9.35 36.93
C LEU A 318 -39.80 -10.29 36.13
N GLY A 319 -38.98 -11.07 36.87
CA GLY A 319 -38.35 -12.30 36.35
C GLY A 319 -37.26 -12.95 37.22
N ARG A 320 -37.58 -13.31 38.47
CA ARG A 320 -36.74 -14.08 39.43
C ARG A 320 -36.43 -15.50 38.93
N ARG A 321 -35.18 -15.98 39.05
CA ARG A 321 -34.82 -17.33 39.58
C ARG A 321 -33.39 -17.38 40.12
N GLU A 322 -33.28 -17.83 41.37
CA GLU A 322 -32.07 -18.17 42.13
C GLU A 322 -31.57 -19.59 41.82
N ARG A 323 -30.26 -19.84 42.00
CA ARG A 323 -29.63 -21.03 42.63
C ARG A 323 -28.11 -20.80 42.79
N ALA A 324 -27.63 -20.58 44.03
CA ALA A 324 -26.96 -21.54 44.95
C ALA A 324 -25.46 -21.73 44.63
N ARG A 325 -24.52 -20.96 45.22
CA ARG A 325 -23.87 -21.12 46.55
C ARG A 325 -23.42 -22.56 46.88
N GLY A 326 -22.11 -22.78 46.83
CA GLY A 326 -21.39 -23.85 47.49
C GLY A 326 -20.02 -23.30 47.89
N ASP A 327 -19.85 -22.99 49.17
CA ASP A 327 -18.55 -22.73 49.79
C ASP A 327 -17.96 -24.05 50.27
N GLY A 328 -16.64 -24.13 50.25
CA GLY A 328 -15.86 -25.19 50.86
C GLY A 328 -14.53 -24.61 51.30
N GLN A 329 -14.52 -24.02 52.48
CA GLN A 329 -13.31 -23.87 53.31
C GLN A 329 -12.94 -25.23 53.91
N ASP A 330 -11.65 -25.50 54.07
CA ASP A 330 -11.03 -25.94 55.32
C ASP A 330 -9.53 -26.26 55.12
N GLY A 331 -8.69 -25.86 56.08
CA GLY A 331 -7.34 -26.40 56.25
C GLY A 331 -6.24 -25.40 56.64
N ASP A 332 -6.27 -24.94 57.89
CA ASP A 332 -5.22 -24.15 58.54
C ASP A 332 -3.86 -24.89 58.64
N ALA A 333 -2.76 -24.14 58.50
CA ALA A 333 -1.52 -24.36 59.25
C ALA A 333 -0.62 -23.11 59.26
N ALA A 334 -0.37 -22.59 60.47
CA ALA A 334 0.62 -21.59 60.86
C ALA A 334 2.07 -22.12 60.65
N SER A 335 3.21 -21.42 60.76
CA SER A 335 3.60 -20.11 61.30
C SER A 335 5.09 -19.85 60.92
N ASP A 336 5.53 -18.59 61.10
CA ASP A 336 6.88 -18.11 61.44
C ASP A 336 8.00 -17.88 60.37
N SER A 337 8.11 -16.60 59.98
CA SER A 337 9.18 -15.65 60.35
C SER A 337 10.66 -16.11 60.44
N GLY A 338 11.56 -15.45 59.70
CA GLY A 338 13.00 -15.45 60.01
C GLY A 338 13.93 -14.82 58.98
N SER A 339 14.29 -13.55 59.20
CA SER A 339 15.27 -12.75 58.44
C SER A 339 16.74 -13.11 58.71
N SER A 340 17.62 -12.93 57.71
CA SER A 340 18.99 -12.32 57.78
C SER A 340 19.88 -12.92 56.66
N GLN A 341 20.32 -12.12 55.69
CA GLN A 341 21.59 -11.37 55.61
C GLN A 341 22.89 -12.19 55.58
N ARG A 342 23.66 -11.89 54.51
CA ARG A 342 25.14 -11.91 54.36
C ARG A 342 25.86 -13.25 54.16
N GLY A 343 26.48 -13.34 52.98
CA GLY A 343 27.94 -13.35 52.90
C GLY A 343 28.60 -14.60 52.29
N GLY A 344 29.42 -14.37 51.25
CA GLY A 344 30.74 -15.00 51.17
C GLY A 344 30.88 -16.34 50.41
N VAL A 345 31.21 -16.22 49.11
CA VAL A 345 32.43 -16.72 48.44
C VAL A 345 33.03 -18.11 48.81
N ALA A 346 33.39 -18.84 47.73
CA ALA A 346 34.33 -19.97 47.57
C ALA A 346 33.73 -21.39 47.71
N VAL A 347 33.56 -22.20 46.64
CA VAL A 347 34.52 -22.85 45.71
C VAL A 347 35.04 -24.20 46.23
N GLN A 348 34.98 -25.21 45.34
CA GLN A 348 35.54 -26.59 45.34
C GLN A 348 34.59 -27.71 45.79
N ILE A 349 34.00 -28.46 44.84
CA ILE A 349 34.53 -29.65 44.12
C ILE A 349 34.65 -30.87 45.05
N SER A 350 33.80 -31.86 44.83
CA SER A 350 34.01 -33.25 45.23
C SER A 350 33.35 -34.15 44.19
N ASN A 351 34.18 -34.86 43.43
CA ASN A 351 33.79 -35.83 42.39
C ASN A 351 33.36 -37.16 43.02
N SER A 352 32.30 -37.77 42.49
CA SER A 352 32.20 -39.24 42.39
C SER A 352 31.47 -39.62 41.08
N PRO A 353 32.00 -40.56 40.27
CA PRO A 353 31.52 -40.85 38.91
C PRO A 353 30.80 -42.21 38.77
N GLU A 354 30.23 -42.41 37.56
CA GLU A 354 29.68 -43.65 36.96
C GLU A 354 28.21 -43.97 37.30
N HIS A 355 27.28 -44.27 36.39
CA HIS A 355 27.18 -44.44 34.93
C HIS A 355 25.64 -44.49 34.69
N VAL A 356 25.00 -43.87 33.70
CA VAL A 356 24.81 -44.39 32.34
C VAL A 356 24.18 -43.27 31.50
N ALA A 357 24.73 -43.13 30.29
CA ALA A 357 24.41 -42.19 29.23
C ALA A 357 22.91 -42.03 28.90
N GLN A 358 22.45 -40.79 28.94
CA GLN A 358 21.62 -40.23 27.87
C GLN A 358 22.49 -39.17 27.18
N LEU A 359 23.14 -39.58 26.09
CA LEU A 359 23.62 -38.65 25.08
C LEU A 359 22.39 -37.97 24.46
N GLU A 360 21.97 -36.85 25.02
CA GLU A 360 21.25 -35.86 24.23
C GLU A 360 22.25 -35.34 23.20
N LEU A 361 22.06 -35.76 21.94
CA LEU A 361 22.64 -35.03 20.82
C LEU A 361 22.24 -33.56 20.95
N PRO A 362 23.14 -32.59 20.70
CA PRO A 362 22.72 -31.21 20.54
C PRO A 362 21.70 -31.18 19.39
N ASP A 363 20.55 -30.55 19.62
CA ASP A 363 19.55 -30.27 18.60
C ASP A 363 20.23 -29.47 17.46
N LEU A 364 20.72 -30.18 16.46
CA LEU A 364 21.34 -29.67 15.23
C LEU A 364 20.30 -29.01 14.30
N GLY A 365 19.10 -28.70 14.80
CA GLY A 365 17.96 -28.16 14.04
C GLY A 365 17.42 -26.81 14.49
N ALA A 366 17.97 -26.18 15.52
CA ALA A 366 17.54 -24.85 15.94
C ALA A 366 18.14 -23.78 15.00
N GLU A 367 17.42 -23.42 13.92
CA GLU A 367 17.69 -22.20 13.17
C GLU A 367 17.75 -21.02 14.17
N ASP A 368 18.89 -20.31 14.22
CA ASP A 368 18.98 -19.08 15.00
C ASP A 368 18.06 -18.04 14.36
N THR A 369 16.83 -18.00 14.86
CA THR A 369 15.74 -17.18 14.33
C THR A 369 16.11 -15.70 14.41
N LEU A 370 16.94 -15.30 15.38
CA LEU A 370 17.42 -13.92 15.50
C LEU A 370 18.43 -13.60 14.41
N GLU A 371 19.38 -14.51 14.13
CA GLU A 371 20.34 -14.33 13.04
C GLU A 371 19.62 -14.23 11.68
N LEU A 372 18.66 -15.11 11.42
CA LEU A 372 17.89 -15.07 10.17
C LEU A 372 17.04 -13.78 10.06
N GLN A 373 16.44 -13.32 11.15
CA GLN A 373 15.71 -12.04 11.17
C GLN A 373 16.61 -10.83 10.89
N LEU A 374 17.88 -10.87 11.31
CA LEU A 374 18.86 -9.83 11.00
C LEU A 374 19.32 -9.87 9.54
N GLN A 375 19.31 -11.05 8.93
CA GLN A 375 19.70 -11.23 7.52
C GLN A 375 18.54 -11.06 6.53
N GLN A 376 17.29 -10.99 7.01
CA GLN A 376 16.09 -10.88 6.19
C GLN A 376 16.16 -9.67 5.23
N LEU A 377 15.72 -9.89 3.99
CA LEU A 377 15.58 -8.83 3.02
C LEU A 377 14.23 -8.13 3.17
N THR A 378 14.23 -6.80 3.11
CA THR A 378 12.98 -6.05 2.94
C THR A 378 12.50 -6.18 1.49
N LEU A 379 11.20 -5.96 1.28
CA LEU A 379 10.61 -6.04 -0.07
C LEU A 379 11.26 -5.01 -1.03
N ALA A 380 11.53 -3.80 -0.55
CA ALA A 380 12.27 -2.77 -1.28
C ALA A 380 13.71 -3.19 -1.56
N GLN A 381 14.44 -3.72 -0.56
CA GLN A 381 15.83 -4.19 -0.75
C GLN A 381 15.93 -5.31 -1.78
N PHE A 382 15.02 -6.29 -1.72
CA PHE A 382 14.96 -7.37 -2.72
C PHE A 382 14.74 -6.81 -4.13
N THR A 383 13.79 -5.89 -4.28
CA THR A 383 13.45 -5.33 -5.59
C THR A 383 14.61 -4.52 -6.17
N VAL A 384 15.23 -3.67 -5.34
CA VAL A 384 16.40 -2.85 -5.69
C VAL A 384 17.59 -3.72 -6.07
N THR A 385 17.91 -4.74 -5.26
CA THR A 385 19.06 -5.63 -5.52
C THR A 385 18.85 -6.47 -6.78
N THR A 386 17.62 -6.93 -7.02
CA THR A 386 17.25 -7.64 -8.26
C THR A 386 17.47 -6.76 -9.49
N LEU A 387 16.96 -5.52 -9.48
CA LEU A 387 17.20 -4.56 -10.56
C LEU A 387 18.68 -4.24 -10.72
N GLN A 388 19.43 -4.05 -9.63
CA GLN A 388 20.87 -3.78 -9.66
C GLN A 388 21.66 -4.90 -10.34
N HIS A 389 21.24 -6.16 -10.21
CA HIS A 389 21.84 -7.30 -10.91
C HIS A 389 21.34 -7.50 -12.33
N ALA A 390 20.09 -7.14 -12.61
CA ALA A 390 19.48 -7.27 -13.92
C ALA A 390 19.96 -6.18 -14.91
N ILE A 391 20.05 -4.91 -14.50
CA ILE A 391 20.36 -3.78 -15.41
C ILE A 391 21.69 -3.93 -16.17
N PRO A 392 22.80 -4.38 -15.55
CA PRO A 392 24.07 -4.55 -16.28
C PRO A 392 23.96 -5.53 -17.47
N LEU A 393 23.00 -6.46 -17.42
CA LEU A 393 22.72 -7.38 -18.52
C LEU A 393 22.08 -6.68 -19.74
N LEU A 394 21.43 -5.53 -19.55
CA LEU A 394 20.92 -4.68 -20.65
C LEU A 394 22.05 -3.92 -21.35
N LYS A 395 23.09 -3.52 -20.61
CA LYS A 395 24.22 -2.72 -21.15
C LYS A 395 25.25 -3.57 -21.90
N THR A 396 25.30 -4.88 -21.64
CA THR A 396 26.23 -5.80 -22.29
C THR A 396 25.70 -6.22 -23.67
N GLY A 397 25.65 -5.24 -24.59
CA GLY A 397 25.13 -5.35 -25.97
C GLY A 397 25.92 -6.29 -26.89
N GLY A 398 26.03 -7.58 -26.53
CA GLY A 398 26.67 -8.60 -27.35
C GLY A 398 27.03 -9.93 -26.66
N LYS A 399 26.75 -10.10 -25.35
CA LYS A 399 27.04 -11.35 -24.62
C LYS A 399 25.81 -12.02 -23.99
N LEU A 400 24.68 -11.34 -23.93
CA LEU A 400 23.43 -11.94 -23.50
C LEU A 400 22.81 -12.70 -24.67
N SER A 401 22.42 -13.96 -24.46
CA SER A 401 21.70 -14.71 -25.49
C SER A 401 20.44 -13.94 -25.89
N VAL A 402 20.13 -13.88 -27.19
CA VAL A 402 18.85 -13.31 -27.68
C VAL A 402 17.66 -13.92 -26.94
N PHE A 403 17.79 -15.19 -26.54
CA PHE A 403 16.79 -15.94 -25.78
C PHE A 403 16.57 -15.44 -24.34
N SER A 404 17.53 -14.75 -23.71
CA SER A 404 17.40 -14.26 -22.32
C SER A 404 16.85 -12.84 -22.23
N LEU A 405 16.81 -12.09 -23.33
CA LEU A 405 16.28 -10.73 -23.36
C LEU A 405 14.79 -10.65 -22.96
N PRO A 406 13.88 -11.50 -23.46
CA PRO A 406 12.47 -11.46 -23.06
C PRO A 406 12.27 -11.67 -21.55
N PHE A 407 13.02 -12.60 -20.96
CA PHE A 407 12.98 -12.87 -19.52
C PHE A 407 13.47 -11.67 -18.70
N LEU A 408 14.53 -10.99 -19.17
CA LEU A 408 15.07 -9.80 -18.52
C LEU A 408 14.08 -8.64 -18.55
N PHE A 409 13.50 -8.33 -19.72
CA PHE A 409 12.46 -7.31 -19.84
C PHE A 409 11.25 -7.62 -18.96
N SER A 410 10.80 -8.88 -18.95
CA SER A 410 9.69 -9.30 -18.12
C SER A 410 9.98 -9.18 -16.63
N LEU A 411 11.20 -9.51 -16.19
CA LEU A 411 11.64 -9.30 -14.80
C LEU A 411 11.63 -7.82 -14.44
N VAL A 412 12.25 -6.96 -15.26
CA VAL A 412 12.30 -5.51 -15.01
C VAL A 412 10.89 -4.92 -14.92
N SER A 413 10.00 -5.28 -15.86
CA SER A 413 8.59 -4.88 -15.82
C SER A 413 7.91 -5.30 -14.51
N THR A 414 8.10 -6.55 -14.09
CA THR A 414 7.49 -7.07 -12.86
C THR A 414 8.06 -6.38 -11.61
N CYS A 415 9.35 -6.04 -11.59
CA CYS A 415 9.96 -5.26 -10.52
C CYS A 415 9.40 -3.84 -10.46
N MET A 416 9.12 -3.19 -11.60
CA MET A 416 8.48 -1.88 -11.62
C MET A 416 7.08 -1.93 -11.03
N GLU A 417 6.31 -2.95 -11.36
CA GLU A 417 4.99 -3.13 -10.77
C GLU A 417 5.07 -3.40 -9.26
N LEU A 418 6.08 -4.16 -8.80
CA LEU A 418 6.32 -4.38 -7.39
C LEU A 418 6.75 -3.09 -6.67
N LEU A 419 7.57 -2.22 -7.28
CA LEU A 419 7.90 -0.90 -6.72
C LEU A 419 6.66 -0.02 -6.56
N SER A 420 5.76 0.00 -7.55
CA SER A 420 4.48 0.69 -7.44
C SER A 420 3.64 0.15 -6.27
N ASP A 421 3.52 -1.18 -6.15
CA ASP A 421 2.75 -1.81 -5.07
C ASP A 421 3.36 -1.49 -3.69
N ILE A 422 4.70 -1.45 -3.57
CA ILE A 422 5.41 -1.03 -2.33
C ILE A 422 5.13 0.43 -1.99
N LEU A 423 5.19 1.33 -2.97
CA LEU A 423 4.90 2.75 -2.77
C LEU A 423 3.47 2.95 -2.29
N SER A 424 2.51 2.31 -2.95
CA SER A 424 1.09 2.34 -2.56
C SER A 424 0.88 1.79 -1.14
N TYR A 425 1.57 0.69 -0.79
CA TYR A 425 1.50 0.11 0.57
C TYR A 425 1.96 1.08 1.65
N HIS A 426 3.11 1.71 1.48
CA HIS A 426 3.64 2.62 2.50
C HIS A 426 2.92 3.97 2.51
N GLN A 427 2.37 4.41 1.39
CA GLN A 427 1.56 5.62 1.33
C GLN A 427 0.24 5.47 2.10
N ASN A 428 -0.43 4.32 1.95
CA ASN A 428 -1.74 4.04 2.53
C ASN A 428 -1.66 3.47 3.97
N SER A 429 -0.54 3.65 4.67
CA SER A 429 -0.40 3.16 6.05
C SER A 429 -1.41 3.87 6.97
N SER A 430 -2.14 3.09 7.77
CA SER A 430 -3.18 3.63 8.67
C SER A 430 -2.61 4.63 9.69
N ALA A 431 -3.37 5.69 9.96
CA ALA A 431 -3.07 6.66 11.01
C ALA A 431 -3.12 6.06 12.42
N ASP A 432 -3.78 4.91 12.60
CA ASP A 432 -3.94 4.23 13.89
C ASP A 432 -2.70 3.43 14.33
N ILE A 433 -1.67 3.37 13.48
CA ILE A 433 -0.42 2.65 13.74
C ILE A 433 0.47 3.45 14.71
N PRO A 434 1.24 2.81 15.62
CA PRO A 434 2.15 3.51 16.52
C PRO A 434 3.12 4.47 15.79
N PRO A 435 3.45 5.64 16.38
CA PRO A 435 4.30 6.65 15.74
C PRO A 435 5.66 6.13 15.24
N SER A 436 6.27 5.19 15.99
CA SER A 436 7.55 4.58 15.60
C SER A 436 7.45 3.76 14.30
N SER A 437 6.30 3.13 14.05
CA SER A 437 6.05 2.39 12.82
C SER A 437 5.69 3.34 11.67
N GLN A 438 4.96 4.43 11.94
CA GLN A 438 4.70 5.47 10.92
C GLN A 438 6.00 6.05 10.35
N ILE A 439 7.01 6.31 11.19
CA ILE A 439 8.34 6.75 10.76
C ILE A 439 8.98 5.71 9.83
N ASN A 440 8.87 4.41 10.15
CA ASN A 440 9.42 3.34 9.32
C ASN A 440 8.73 3.26 7.95
N HIS A 441 7.39 3.36 7.91
CA HIS A 441 6.64 3.44 6.66
C HIS A 441 7.07 4.66 5.83
N ARG A 442 7.26 5.81 6.48
CA ARG A 442 7.67 7.04 5.80
C ARG A 442 9.09 6.94 5.22
N MET A 443 10.03 6.40 5.98
CA MET A 443 11.41 6.16 5.54
C MET A 443 11.44 5.19 4.34
N ALA A 444 10.68 4.09 4.42
CA ALA A 444 10.58 3.13 3.33
C ALA A 444 9.95 3.74 2.07
N TYR A 445 8.90 4.55 2.22
CA TYR A 445 8.25 5.27 1.12
C TYR A 445 9.22 6.22 0.42
N ILE A 446 9.87 7.13 1.15
CA ILE A 446 10.80 8.12 0.59
C ILE A 446 11.99 7.43 -0.08
N GLY A 447 12.57 6.40 0.57
CA GLY A 447 13.69 5.65 0.00
C GLY A 447 13.32 4.90 -1.29
N THR A 448 12.16 4.26 -1.31
CA THR A 448 11.64 3.56 -2.49
C THR A 448 11.30 4.55 -3.61
N ALA A 449 10.73 5.70 -3.29
CA ALA A 449 10.41 6.76 -4.23
C ALA A 449 11.66 7.31 -4.92
N ALA A 450 12.66 7.69 -4.12
CA ALA A 450 13.92 8.22 -4.61
C ALA A 450 14.63 7.23 -5.55
N PHE A 451 14.65 5.94 -5.16
CA PHE A 451 15.19 4.89 -6.02
C PHE A 451 14.39 4.76 -7.33
N THR A 452 13.05 4.70 -7.24
CA THR A 452 12.17 4.47 -8.39
C THR A 452 12.33 5.58 -9.43
N ILE A 453 12.28 6.85 -9.02
CA ILE A 453 12.47 7.98 -9.94
C ILE A 453 13.87 7.98 -10.56
N LYS A 454 14.91 7.74 -9.77
CA LYS A 454 16.29 7.69 -10.28
C LYS A 454 16.51 6.50 -11.22
N PHE A 455 15.87 5.37 -10.95
CA PHE A 455 15.86 4.23 -11.84
C PHE A 455 15.19 4.57 -13.16
N LEU A 456 13.98 5.17 -13.15
CA LEU A 456 13.30 5.64 -14.36
C LEU A 456 14.19 6.55 -15.19
N GLN A 457 14.79 7.59 -14.59
CA GLN A 457 15.73 8.49 -15.27
C GLN A 457 16.94 7.78 -15.90
N THR A 458 17.31 6.61 -15.37
CA THR A 458 18.44 5.82 -15.87
C THR A 458 18.04 4.92 -17.05
N VAL A 459 16.83 4.39 -17.07
CA VAL A 459 16.43 3.32 -18.01
C VAL A 459 15.39 3.73 -19.04
N LEU A 460 14.61 4.78 -18.77
CA LEU A 460 13.46 5.16 -19.58
C LEU A 460 13.40 6.68 -19.75
N PRO A 461 13.66 7.22 -20.94
CA PRO A 461 13.48 8.64 -21.17
C PRO A 461 11.99 9.04 -21.04
N PRO A 462 11.67 10.24 -20.50
CA PRO A 462 10.29 10.66 -20.25
C PRO A 462 9.37 10.58 -21.47
N GLU A 463 9.87 10.88 -22.67
CA GLU A 463 9.08 10.90 -23.92
C GLU A 463 8.55 9.51 -24.31
N LYS A 464 9.15 8.44 -23.76
CA LYS A 464 8.72 7.06 -23.99
C LYS A 464 7.89 6.48 -22.83
N ALA A 465 7.65 7.26 -21.79
CA ALA A 465 7.03 6.76 -20.56
C ALA A 465 5.59 6.26 -20.77
N SER A 466 4.80 6.95 -21.60
CA SER A 466 3.38 6.61 -21.88
C SER A 466 3.16 5.20 -22.42
N SER A 467 4.12 4.66 -23.18
CA SER A 467 4.01 3.33 -23.79
C SER A 467 4.67 2.21 -22.97
N ASN A 468 5.42 2.56 -21.91
CA ASN A 468 6.25 1.60 -21.17
C ASN A 468 5.91 1.51 -19.68
N LEU A 469 5.21 2.50 -19.12
CA LEU A 469 4.78 2.49 -17.71
C LEU A 469 3.35 2.01 -17.58
N GLN A 470 3.11 1.17 -16.56
CA GLN A 470 1.78 0.68 -16.21
C GLN A 470 0.96 1.74 -15.44
N ASP A 471 -0.36 1.59 -15.43
CA ASP A 471 -1.30 2.50 -14.75
C ASP A 471 -1.05 2.62 -13.23
N ASN A 472 -0.64 1.52 -12.58
CA ASN A 472 -0.31 1.55 -11.15
C ASN A 472 0.95 2.39 -10.88
N MET A 473 1.95 2.35 -11.78
CA MET A 473 3.12 3.22 -11.70
C MET A 473 2.74 4.67 -11.95
N ALA A 474 1.87 4.95 -12.93
CA ALA A 474 1.36 6.30 -13.19
C ALA A 474 0.68 6.90 -11.94
N THR A 475 -0.13 6.10 -11.25
CA THR A 475 -0.80 6.49 -10.00
C THR A 475 0.20 6.73 -8.88
N ALA A 476 1.22 5.87 -8.74
CA ALA A 476 2.28 6.07 -7.75
C ALA A 476 3.08 7.37 -8.03
N ILE A 477 3.42 7.65 -9.29
CA ILE A 477 4.09 8.89 -9.69
C ILE A 477 3.22 10.11 -9.38
N PHE A 478 1.92 10.07 -9.65
CA PHE A 478 0.99 11.14 -9.29
C PHE A 478 1.02 11.46 -7.79
N HIS A 479 0.98 10.43 -6.95
CA HIS A 479 1.07 10.61 -5.50
C HIS A 479 2.42 11.15 -5.04
N LEU A 480 3.52 10.72 -5.67
CA LEU A 480 4.85 11.26 -5.41
C LEU A 480 4.96 12.74 -5.79
N SER A 481 4.37 13.14 -6.91
CA SER A 481 4.34 14.54 -7.35
C SER A 481 3.62 15.43 -6.34
N LEU A 482 2.57 14.93 -5.67
CA LEU A 482 1.82 15.67 -4.65
C LEU A 482 2.43 15.62 -3.25
N ASP A 483 3.45 14.80 -3.02
CA ASP A 483 3.98 14.57 -1.69
C ASP A 483 4.90 15.73 -1.25
N THR A 484 4.44 16.49 -0.24
CA THR A 484 5.14 17.69 0.24
C THR A 484 6.45 17.39 0.95
N SER A 485 6.57 16.29 1.70
CA SER A 485 7.84 15.99 2.40
C SER A 485 8.87 15.35 1.48
N PHE A 486 8.43 14.64 0.44
CA PHE A 486 9.30 14.18 -0.63
C PHE A 486 9.83 15.37 -1.43
N GLY A 487 8.94 16.30 -1.79
CA GLY A 487 9.30 17.54 -2.49
C GLY A 487 10.27 18.42 -1.73
N SER A 488 10.05 18.62 -0.42
CA SER A 488 10.94 19.44 0.40
C SER A 488 12.32 18.80 0.63
N LEU A 489 12.39 17.47 0.71
CA LEU A 489 13.65 16.76 0.90
C LEU A 489 14.43 16.55 -0.41
N LEU A 490 13.74 16.30 -1.52
CA LEU A 490 14.31 15.91 -2.81
C LEU A 490 13.62 16.66 -3.98
N PRO A 491 13.77 17.99 -4.10
CA PRO A 491 13.04 18.80 -5.10
C PRO A 491 13.27 18.33 -6.53
N SER A 492 14.52 18.03 -6.91
CA SER A 492 14.87 17.57 -8.26
C SER A 492 14.24 16.21 -8.62
N MET A 493 13.96 15.36 -7.63
CA MET A 493 13.28 14.09 -7.86
C MET A 493 11.77 14.29 -8.00
N GLN A 494 11.18 15.25 -7.27
CA GLN A 494 9.77 15.59 -7.46
C GLN A 494 9.54 16.23 -8.84
N GLU A 495 10.42 17.14 -9.28
CA GLU A 495 10.37 17.70 -10.64
C GLU A 495 10.46 16.61 -11.71
N ALA A 496 11.36 15.65 -11.54
CA ALA A 496 11.47 14.50 -12.43
C ALA A 496 10.19 13.65 -12.42
N ALA A 497 9.58 13.41 -11.25
CA ALA A 497 8.31 12.70 -11.15
C ALA A 497 7.19 13.43 -11.90
N VAL A 498 7.12 14.76 -11.80
CA VAL A 498 6.17 15.60 -12.55
C VAL A 498 6.40 15.50 -14.06
N ALA A 499 7.65 15.49 -14.52
CA ALA A 499 7.97 15.31 -15.93
C ALA A 499 7.51 13.94 -16.47
N TYR A 500 7.63 12.87 -15.68
CA TYR A 500 7.02 11.58 -16.04
C TYR A 500 5.50 11.62 -16.01
N LEU A 501 4.90 12.27 -15.00
CA LEU A 501 3.45 12.38 -14.86
C LEU A 501 2.81 13.02 -16.09
N GLU A 502 3.40 14.12 -16.59
CA GLU A 502 2.94 14.82 -17.79
C GLU A 502 2.85 13.90 -19.01
N GLN A 503 3.78 12.95 -19.13
CA GLN A 503 3.83 12.03 -20.27
C GLN A 503 2.88 10.84 -20.10
N VAL A 504 2.72 10.34 -18.88
CA VAL A 504 2.00 9.08 -18.63
C VAL A 504 0.51 9.30 -18.38
N ASN A 505 0.12 10.41 -17.73
CA ASN A 505 -1.27 10.69 -17.41
C ASN A 505 -1.55 12.20 -17.37
N VAL A 506 -2.07 12.72 -18.49
CA VAL A 506 -2.37 14.15 -18.67
C VAL A 506 -3.44 14.64 -17.69
N ASP A 507 -4.46 13.83 -17.40
CA ASP A 507 -5.54 14.20 -16.48
C ASP A 507 -5.01 14.41 -15.06
N ASN A 508 -4.21 13.47 -14.57
CA ASN A 508 -3.56 13.57 -13.26
C ASN A 508 -2.54 14.71 -13.22
N HIS A 509 -1.84 14.99 -14.33
CA HIS A 509 -0.96 16.16 -14.43
C HIS A 509 -1.74 17.49 -14.33
N ASP A 510 -2.91 17.58 -14.97
CA ASP A 510 -3.79 18.75 -14.84
C ASP A 510 -4.37 18.91 -13.44
N VAL A 511 -4.64 17.80 -12.74
CA VAL A 511 -5.01 17.82 -11.33
C VAL A 511 -3.83 18.31 -10.48
N TYR A 512 -2.62 17.79 -10.70
CA TYR A 512 -1.41 18.26 -10.03
C TYR A 512 -1.21 19.77 -10.21
N ARG A 513 -1.28 20.27 -11.44
CA ARG A 513 -1.15 21.71 -11.75
C ARG A 513 -2.17 22.56 -10.99
N ARG A 514 -3.43 22.08 -10.92
CA ARG A 514 -4.50 22.76 -10.18
C ARG A 514 -4.23 22.78 -8.67
N ILE A 515 -3.79 21.66 -8.09
CA ILE A 515 -3.46 21.57 -6.66
C ILE A 515 -2.27 22.46 -6.31
N THR A 516 -1.18 22.41 -7.07
CA THR A 516 0.01 23.24 -6.84
C THR A 516 -0.31 24.73 -6.96
N ARG A 517 -1.17 25.11 -7.92
CA ARG A 517 -1.63 26.50 -8.05
C ARG A 517 -2.51 26.93 -6.88
N ALA A 518 -3.42 26.07 -6.42
CA ALA A 518 -4.24 26.35 -5.24
C ALA A 518 -3.39 26.50 -3.97
N ALA A 519 -2.37 25.64 -3.79
CA ALA A 519 -1.43 25.74 -2.68
C ALA A 519 -0.66 27.07 -2.72
N LEU A 520 -0.14 27.46 -3.90
CA LEU A 520 0.53 28.75 -4.10
C LEU A 520 -0.38 29.91 -3.71
N TRP A 521 -1.63 29.95 -4.16
CA TRP A 521 -2.55 31.03 -3.80
C TRP A 521 -2.82 31.11 -2.30
N MET A 522 -2.97 29.96 -1.62
CA MET A 522 -3.16 29.91 -0.17
C MET A 522 -1.91 30.37 0.59
N GLU A 523 -0.73 29.98 0.13
CA GLU A 523 0.55 30.43 0.68
C GLU A 523 0.72 31.94 0.51
N SER A 524 0.47 32.46 -0.69
CA SER A 524 0.56 33.90 -0.99
C SER A 524 -0.45 34.72 -0.19
N THR A 525 -1.65 34.20 0.04
CA THR A 525 -2.64 34.80 0.95
C THR A 525 -2.08 34.91 2.37
N CYS A 526 -1.51 33.82 2.89
CA CYS A 526 -0.91 33.79 4.23
C CYS A 526 0.28 34.76 4.34
N SER A 527 1.16 34.77 3.34
CA SER A 527 2.33 35.65 3.30
C SER A 527 1.92 37.12 3.20
N PHE A 528 0.95 37.46 2.34
CA PHE A 528 0.41 38.80 2.24
C PHE A 528 -0.14 39.31 3.58
N ILE A 529 -0.93 38.50 4.28
CA ILE A 529 -1.50 38.87 5.58
C ILE A 529 -0.39 39.11 6.63
N LYS A 530 0.68 38.32 6.60
CA LYS A 530 1.84 38.49 7.51
C LYS A 530 2.63 39.76 7.18
N GLU A 531 2.95 40.00 5.92
CA GLU A 531 3.83 41.10 5.50
C GLU A 531 3.15 42.47 5.50
N THR A 532 1.83 42.53 5.35
CA THR A 532 1.09 43.80 5.46
C THR A 532 1.25 44.47 6.84
N GLN A 533 1.73 43.74 7.85
CA GLN A 533 2.01 44.21 9.22
C GLN A 533 3.48 44.62 9.46
N GLY A 534 4.40 44.41 8.50
CA GLY A 534 5.86 44.64 8.64
C GLY A 534 6.45 45.73 7.74
N GLU A 535 7.78 45.69 7.52
CA GLU A 535 8.50 46.49 6.51
C GLU A 535 8.11 46.03 5.10
N LYS A 536 7.86 46.98 4.19
CA LYS A 536 7.05 46.71 2.99
C LYS A 536 7.86 46.78 1.71
N ASN A 537 8.15 45.62 1.14
CA ASN A 537 8.48 45.51 -0.27
C ASN A 537 7.17 45.58 -1.09
N TRP A 538 6.85 46.77 -1.62
CA TRP A 538 5.57 46.99 -2.30
C TRP A 538 5.38 46.19 -3.59
N LEU A 539 6.48 45.82 -4.26
CA LEU A 539 6.42 45.00 -5.47
C LEU A 539 5.98 43.57 -5.12
N GLU A 540 6.65 42.97 -4.14
CA GLU A 540 6.35 41.63 -3.63
C GLU A 540 4.95 41.56 -3.01
N LEU A 541 4.55 42.58 -2.23
CA LEU A 541 3.19 42.66 -1.69
C LEU A 541 2.11 42.72 -2.78
N LEU A 542 2.36 43.40 -3.90
CA LEU A 542 1.45 43.42 -5.03
C LEU A 542 1.35 42.06 -5.73
N GLU A 543 2.48 41.37 -5.92
CA GLU A 543 2.51 40.01 -6.48
C GLU A 543 1.76 39.02 -5.58
N LEU A 544 2.00 39.09 -4.27
CA LEU A 544 1.30 38.26 -3.28
C LEU A 544 -0.20 38.57 -3.27
N ALA A 545 -0.59 39.84 -3.34
CA ALA A 545 -2.00 40.25 -3.39
C ALA A 545 -2.70 39.80 -4.68
N ASP A 546 -2.02 39.86 -5.82
CA ASP A 546 -2.56 39.40 -7.11
C ASP A 546 -2.82 37.89 -7.10
N GLN A 547 -1.84 37.12 -6.61
CA GLN A 547 -1.97 35.67 -6.43
C GLN A 547 -3.05 35.31 -5.39
N ALA A 548 -3.12 36.03 -4.28
CA ALA A 548 -4.15 35.81 -3.27
C ALA A 548 -5.56 36.12 -3.81
N THR A 549 -5.68 37.11 -4.70
CA THR A 549 -6.94 37.43 -5.36
C THR A 549 -7.37 36.32 -6.33
N ASP A 550 -6.43 35.70 -7.07
CA ASP A 550 -6.71 34.51 -7.88
C ASP A 550 -7.17 33.30 -7.04
N GLY A 551 -6.73 33.24 -5.79
CA GLY A 551 -7.11 32.20 -4.83
C GLY A 551 -8.52 32.32 -4.25
N LEU A 552 -9.18 33.48 -4.38
CA LEU A 552 -10.45 33.75 -3.71
C LEU A 552 -11.54 32.69 -3.97
N PRO A 553 -11.70 32.11 -5.18
CA PRO A 553 -12.64 31.02 -5.40
C PRO A 553 -12.41 29.76 -4.56
N PHE A 554 -11.20 29.57 -4.03
CA PHE A 554 -10.81 28.38 -3.26
C PHE A 554 -10.90 28.62 -1.76
N HIS A 555 -10.22 29.65 -1.24
CA HIS A 555 -10.15 29.87 0.21
C HIS A 555 -11.24 30.82 0.76
N LEU A 556 -11.96 31.55 -0.10
CA LEU A 556 -13.07 32.46 0.27
C LEU A 556 -12.76 33.44 1.42
N HIS A 557 -11.48 33.77 1.62
CA HIS A 557 -11.05 34.69 2.67
C HIS A 557 -11.21 36.15 2.21
N LEU A 558 -12.47 36.59 2.10
CA LEU A 558 -12.84 37.94 1.64
C LEU A 558 -12.18 39.11 2.40
N PRO A 559 -11.84 39.03 3.71
CA PRO A 559 -11.21 40.14 4.42
C PRO A 559 -9.91 40.67 3.78
N ILE A 560 -9.21 39.85 2.98
CA ILE A 560 -8.02 40.29 2.24
C ILE A 560 -8.31 41.45 1.28
N ILE A 561 -9.52 41.53 0.73
CA ILE A 561 -9.94 42.58 -0.21
C ILE A 561 -9.79 43.97 0.42
N LYS A 562 -10.10 44.09 1.72
CA LYS A 562 -9.88 45.34 2.47
C LYS A 562 -8.41 45.75 2.45
N HIS A 563 -7.50 44.81 2.69
CA HIS A 563 -6.06 45.08 2.68
C HIS A 563 -5.57 45.46 1.28
N CYS A 564 -6.07 44.80 0.23
CA CYS A 564 -5.78 45.16 -1.16
C CYS A 564 -6.24 46.58 -1.52
N VAL A 565 -7.48 46.97 -1.15
CA VAL A 565 -8.01 48.32 -1.41
C VAL A 565 -7.20 49.39 -0.66
N LEU A 566 -6.86 49.16 0.60
CA LEU A 566 -6.03 50.08 1.38
C LEU A 566 -4.61 50.21 0.81
N MET A 567 -4.03 49.11 0.33
CA MET A 567 -2.75 49.12 -0.35
C MET A 567 -2.83 49.95 -1.65
N CYS A 568 -3.87 49.77 -2.47
CA CYS A 568 -4.07 50.59 -3.67
C CYS A 568 -4.14 52.08 -3.34
N SER A 569 -4.92 52.46 -2.31
CA SER A 569 -4.96 53.83 -1.82
C SER A 569 -3.57 54.35 -1.41
N TYR A 570 -2.81 53.54 -0.67
CA TYR A 570 -1.51 53.96 -0.16
C TYR A 570 -0.48 54.21 -1.28
N LEU A 571 -0.40 53.30 -2.26
CA LEU A 571 0.54 53.40 -3.39
C LEU A 571 0.33 54.65 -4.25
N TRP A 572 -0.90 55.19 -4.24
CA TRP A 572 -1.26 56.40 -4.98
C TRP A 572 -1.06 57.70 -4.17
N ARG A 573 -0.68 57.60 -2.89
CA ARG A 573 -0.32 58.75 -2.04
C ARG A 573 1.17 59.11 -2.06
N PHE A 574 2.03 58.32 -2.71
CA PHE A 574 3.47 58.61 -2.71
C PHE A 574 3.79 59.96 -3.37
N ASP A 575 4.66 60.74 -2.72
CA ASP A 575 5.18 62.01 -3.25
C ASP A 575 5.95 61.81 -4.57
N GLN A 576 6.57 60.63 -4.74
CA GLN A 576 7.24 60.17 -5.96
C GLN A 576 6.59 58.84 -6.41
N PRO A 577 5.48 58.89 -7.16
CA PRO A 577 4.77 57.67 -7.54
C PRO A 577 5.57 56.86 -8.56
N SER A 578 5.77 55.57 -8.28
CA SER A 578 6.23 54.62 -9.29
C SER A 578 5.08 54.32 -10.26
N PRO A 579 5.19 54.68 -11.56
CA PRO A 579 4.11 54.43 -12.53
C PRO A 579 3.77 52.95 -12.67
N PHE A 580 4.78 52.09 -12.48
CA PHE A 580 4.61 50.64 -12.50
C PHE A 580 3.73 50.15 -11.34
N LEU A 581 4.05 50.54 -10.09
CA LEU A 581 3.26 50.13 -8.92
C LEU A 581 1.82 50.67 -8.97
N GLN A 582 1.64 51.88 -9.50
CA GLN A 582 0.30 52.44 -9.74
C GLN A 582 -0.48 51.63 -10.77
N THR A 583 0.16 51.21 -11.87
CA THR A 583 -0.48 50.40 -12.90
C THR A 583 -0.87 49.02 -12.38
N GLU A 584 0.01 48.33 -11.65
CA GLU A 584 -0.28 47.00 -11.10
C GLU A 584 -1.33 47.06 -9.98
N SER A 585 -1.28 48.05 -9.08
CA SER A 585 -2.33 48.24 -8.07
C SER A 585 -3.69 48.54 -8.68
N GLN A 586 -3.73 49.30 -9.78
CA GLN A 586 -4.97 49.57 -10.50
C GLN A 586 -5.53 48.30 -11.17
N LYS A 587 -4.67 47.45 -11.76
CA LYS A 587 -5.11 46.15 -12.30
C LYS A 587 -5.69 45.26 -11.21
N LEU A 588 -5.04 45.22 -10.05
CA LEU A 588 -5.51 44.46 -8.88
C LEU A 588 -6.89 44.93 -8.42
N LEU A 589 -7.11 46.25 -8.31
CA LEU A 589 -8.41 46.80 -7.96
C LEU A 589 -9.49 46.40 -8.98
N LEU A 590 -9.21 46.59 -10.28
CA LEU A 590 -10.14 46.22 -11.35
C LEU A 590 -10.49 44.73 -11.29
N LYS A 591 -9.50 43.86 -11.07
CA LYS A 591 -9.68 42.41 -10.92
C LYS A 591 -10.67 42.05 -9.80
N MET A 592 -10.66 42.80 -8.69
CA MET A 592 -11.60 42.60 -7.58
C MET A 592 -13.00 43.16 -7.90
N LEU A 593 -13.11 44.32 -8.53
CA LEU A 593 -14.40 44.94 -8.89
C LEU A 593 -15.13 44.14 -9.99
N SER A 594 -14.39 43.67 -10.99
CA SER A 594 -14.92 42.90 -12.13
C SER A 594 -14.91 41.38 -11.88
N HIS A 595 -14.80 40.94 -10.63
CA HIS A 595 -14.57 39.53 -10.30
C HIS A 595 -15.79 38.65 -10.64
N PRO A 596 -15.63 37.42 -11.17
CA PRO A 596 -16.75 36.55 -11.53
C PRO A 596 -17.61 36.11 -10.33
N LEU A 597 -17.00 35.97 -9.14
CA LEU A 597 -17.74 35.67 -7.91
C LEU A 597 -18.41 36.90 -7.33
N LEU A 598 -19.74 36.86 -7.21
CA LEU A 598 -20.54 37.94 -6.66
C LEU A 598 -20.12 38.35 -5.24
N ALA A 599 -19.76 37.39 -4.38
CA ALA A 599 -19.30 37.68 -3.02
C ALA A 599 -18.03 38.56 -2.98
N VAL A 600 -17.11 38.35 -3.93
CA VAL A 600 -15.89 39.16 -4.07
C VAL A 600 -16.25 40.56 -4.55
N LYS A 601 -17.14 40.69 -5.54
CA LYS A 601 -17.62 42.01 -6.01
C LYS A 601 -18.27 42.81 -4.90
N ILE A 602 -19.20 42.21 -4.17
CA ILE A 602 -19.90 42.88 -3.05
C ILE A 602 -18.88 43.43 -2.04
N GLU A 603 -17.93 42.60 -1.60
CA GLU A 603 -16.91 43.04 -0.64
C GLU A 603 -15.99 44.12 -1.25
N ALA A 604 -15.61 44.02 -2.52
CA ALA A 604 -14.73 44.99 -3.19
C ALA A 604 -15.38 46.38 -3.32
N TYR A 605 -16.65 46.43 -3.75
CA TYR A 605 -17.40 47.68 -3.83
C TYR A 605 -17.70 48.25 -2.44
N GLU A 606 -18.07 47.41 -1.46
CA GLU A 606 -18.30 47.84 -0.09
C GLU A 606 -17.02 48.41 0.56
N ARG A 607 -15.86 47.78 0.36
CA ARG A 607 -14.58 48.28 0.89
C ARG A 607 -14.10 49.54 0.20
N THR A 608 -14.34 49.66 -1.10
CA THR A 608 -14.11 50.91 -1.84
C THR A 608 -14.97 52.05 -1.29
N LEU A 609 -16.27 51.81 -1.08
CA LEU A 609 -17.18 52.80 -0.50
C LEU A 609 -16.78 53.20 0.91
N ASN A 610 -16.43 52.24 1.76
CA ASN A 610 -16.00 52.53 3.13
C ASN A 610 -14.75 53.41 3.13
N LEU A 611 -13.79 53.14 2.25
CA LEU A 611 -12.62 54.01 2.08
C LEU A 611 -13.00 55.43 1.65
N VAL A 612 -13.94 55.57 0.70
CA VAL A 612 -14.43 56.89 0.26
C VAL A 612 -15.10 57.64 1.42
N LYS A 613 -15.96 56.96 2.18
CA LYS A 613 -16.61 57.52 3.39
C LYS A 613 -15.58 57.92 4.45
N ASP A 614 -14.56 57.09 4.66
CA ASP A 614 -13.49 57.34 5.63
C ASP A 614 -12.58 58.50 5.23
N CYS A 615 -12.50 58.83 3.94
CA CYS A 615 -11.67 59.93 3.43
C CYS A 615 -12.47 61.23 3.24
N LEU A 616 -13.65 61.16 2.62
CA LEU A 616 -14.47 62.30 2.22
C LEU A 616 -15.73 62.51 3.09
N GLY A 617 -15.94 61.68 4.11
CA GLY A 617 -17.10 61.77 4.99
C GLY A 617 -17.18 63.10 5.74
N ILE A 618 -18.40 63.48 6.12
CA ILE A 618 -18.74 64.75 6.80
C ILE A 618 -17.88 64.98 8.06
N GLN A 619 -17.48 63.89 8.72
CA GLN A 619 -16.64 63.90 9.92
C GLN A 619 -15.23 64.47 9.67
N ASN A 620 -14.71 64.39 8.44
CA ASN A 620 -13.38 64.90 8.07
C ASN A 620 -13.39 66.34 7.55
N VAL A 621 -14.57 66.92 7.32
CA VAL A 621 -14.72 68.31 6.83
C VAL A 621 -14.07 69.32 7.80
N SER A 622 -14.03 68.99 9.10
CA SER A 622 -13.39 69.80 10.13
C SER A 622 -11.85 69.69 10.15
N ARG A 623 -11.26 68.65 9.56
CA ARG A 623 -9.82 68.36 9.64
C ARG A 623 -8.98 68.96 8.51
N GLN A 624 -9.59 69.39 7.39
CA GLN A 624 -8.93 70.06 6.25
C GLN A 624 -7.56 69.46 5.86
N GLU A 625 -7.40 68.13 5.89
CA GLU A 625 -6.16 67.47 5.47
C GLU A 625 -6.23 67.13 3.96
N PRO A 626 -5.50 67.83 3.08
CA PRO A 626 -5.50 67.53 1.63
C PRO A 626 -5.01 66.10 1.33
N ALA A 627 -4.23 65.50 2.24
CA ALA A 627 -3.78 64.12 2.15
C ALA A 627 -4.90 63.07 2.25
N ALA A 628 -6.03 63.41 2.90
CA ALA A 628 -7.18 62.52 3.00
C ALA A 628 -7.90 62.37 1.65
N CYS A 629 -8.04 63.46 0.89
CA CYS A 629 -8.63 63.42 -0.45
C CYS A 629 -7.73 62.70 -1.48
N ALA A 630 -6.40 62.84 -1.35
CA ALA A 630 -5.46 62.17 -2.24
C ALA A 630 -5.57 60.62 -2.19
N ALA A 631 -6.08 60.08 -1.08
CA ALA A 631 -6.30 58.66 -0.86
C ALA A 631 -7.21 57.97 -1.86
N VAL A 632 -8.16 58.71 -2.44
CA VAL A 632 -9.19 58.16 -3.33
C VAL A 632 -8.94 58.52 -4.79
N ASN A 633 -7.87 59.25 -5.10
CA ASN A 633 -7.54 59.67 -6.47
C ASN A 633 -7.40 58.50 -7.44
N PHE A 634 -6.95 57.33 -6.96
CA PHE A 634 -6.82 56.12 -7.77
C PHE A 634 -8.17 55.64 -8.36
N LEU A 635 -9.29 55.99 -7.72
CA LEU A 635 -10.64 55.68 -8.21
C LEU A 635 -11.03 56.54 -9.42
N LEU A 636 -10.42 57.73 -9.58
CA LEU A 636 -10.67 58.63 -10.71
C LEU A 636 -9.94 58.19 -11.98
N HIS A 637 -9.15 57.12 -11.93
CA HIS A 637 -8.51 56.59 -13.12
C HIS A 637 -9.56 56.09 -14.12
N HIS A 638 -9.42 56.46 -15.40
CA HIS A 638 -10.45 56.26 -16.43
C HIS A 638 -11.01 54.82 -16.52
N ARG A 639 -10.17 53.80 -16.32
CA ARG A 639 -10.63 52.39 -16.33
C ARG A 639 -11.45 52.01 -15.10
N VAL A 640 -11.10 52.54 -13.93
CA VAL A 640 -11.80 52.28 -12.68
C VAL A 640 -13.16 52.97 -12.70
N LEU A 641 -13.20 54.23 -13.15
CA LEU A 641 -14.45 54.95 -13.39
C LEU A 641 -15.34 54.23 -14.40
N TYR A 642 -14.77 53.71 -15.49
CA TYR A 642 -15.53 52.95 -16.48
C TYR A 642 -16.15 51.69 -15.86
N GLU A 643 -15.40 50.93 -15.06
CA GLU A 643 -15.90 49.74 -14.36
C GLU A 643 -17.06 50.08 -13.42
N ILE A 644 -16.88 51.09 -12.58
CA ILE A 644 -17.90 51.52 -11.60
C ILE A 644 -19.15 52.04 -12.33
N SER A 645 -18.99 52.92 -13.32
CA SER A 645 -20.11 53.57 -14.00
C SER A 645 -20.88 52.65 -14.95
N THR A 646 -20.20 51.71 -15.60
CA THR A 646 -20.82 50.85 -16.62
C THR A 646 -21.32 49.55 -16.00
N PHE A 647 -20.51 48.89 -15.18
CA PHE A 647 -20.85 47.57 -14.64
C PHE A 647 -21.35 47.66 -13.19
N GLY A 648 -20.79 48.54 -12.36
CA GLY A 648 -21.25 48.74 -10.98
C GLY A 648 -22.67 49.32 -10.90
N LEU A 649 -22.91 50.48 -11.55
CA LEU A 649 -24.22 51.15 -11.56
C LEU A 649 -25.33 50.37 -12.28
N GLN A 650 -24.96 49.36 -13.09
CA GLN A 650 -25.92 48.51 -13.80
C GLN A 650 -25.93 47.07 -13.26
N ASP A 651 -25.20 46.78 -12.18
CA ASP A 651 -25.17 45.43 -11.62
C ASP A 651 -26.56 45.04 -11.10
N SER A 652 -27.00 43.84 -11.45
CA SER A 652 -28.27 43.27 -11.00
C SER A 652 -28.34 43.07 -9.48
N ALA A 653 -27.20 42.93 -8.81
CA ALA A 653 -27.13 42.78 -7.37
C ALA A 653 -27.15 44.15 -6.69
N GLU A 654 -28.20 44.43 -5.92
CA GLU A 654 -28.38 45.68 -5.16
C GLU A 654 -27.17 46.00 -4.26
N LYS A 655 -26.57 44.97 -3.65
CA LYS A 655 -25.36 45.08 -2.82
C LYS A 655 -24.09 45.50 -3.56
N VAL A 656 -24.09 45.50 -4.90
CA VAL A 656 -23.03 46.07 -5.75
C VAL A 656 -23.47 47.41 -6.32
N ASN A 657 -24.74 47.51 -6.73
CA ASN A 657 -25.34 48.70 -7.30
C ASN A 657 -25.35 49.90 -6.35
N GLU A 658 -25.86 49.73 -5.13
CA GLU A 658 -25.99 50.82 -4.16
C GLU A 658 -24.62 51.38 -3.75
N PRO A 659 -23.58 50.56 -3.45
CA PRO A 659 -22.27 51.12 -3.18
C PRO A 659 -21.66 51.81 -4.40
N SER A 660 -21.88 51.29 -5.61
CA SER A 660 -21.40 51.92 -6.85
C SER A 660 -22.01 53.31 -7.07
N CYS A 661 -23.27 53.52 -6.68
CA CYS A 661 -23.93 54.83 -6.76
C CYS A 661 -23.38 55.84 -5.75
N GLN A 662 -22.85 55.35 -4.61
CA GLN A 662 -22.34 56.19 -3.53
C GLN A 662 -20.84 56.50 -3.64
N VAL A 663 -20.07 55.63 -4.31
CA VAL A 663 -18.66 55.83 -4.69
C VAL A 663 -18.60 56.81 -5.86
#